data_AF-A0A0D3FGC9-F1
#
_entry.id   AF-A0A0D3FGC9-F1
#
_cell.length_a   1.000
_cell.length_b   1.000
_cell.length_c   1.000
_cell.angle_alpha   90.00
_cell.angle_beta   90.00
_cell.angle_gamma   90.00
#
_symmetry.space_group_name_H-M   'P 1'
#
loop_
_entity.id
_entity.type
_entity.pdbx_description
1 polymer ?
#
loop_
_entity_poly.entity_id
_entity_poly.type
_entity_poly.pdbx_seq_one_letter_code
_entity_poly.pdbx_strand_id
1 'polypeptide(L)'
;MGNAGSNGGGGSPGHRRRGSAAQGHGHHQVHGHHHQPSSPPPPPPPESSPSHYVFAAATPYPPPQYTNPNLPRYYPQYGNYYPPPPSLQVPLPAPYDHHHRGGGAGVPAGGEFPPSAHPQHYPGWPGVSGRPHPCGLQPAMPTPYVEHQKAITIRNDVNLKKETLRIEPDEECPGRFLVAFTFDATLAGSMTVYFFAKEELNCNLTAVKEDLIKPVTVSFKEGLGQKFRQPSGTGIDFSVFEDSELLKQGDMDVYPLAVKAETTMPVDQKLEGEDQKMKTPNSQITQALFEKKESGDYQVRVASQILWVNGTRYELQEIYGIGNSVEGDADANDPGKECVICLSEPRDTTVLPCRHMCMCSECAKVLRYQTTRCPICRQPVERLLEIKVNNKAEEQQQPSPDSPIKVNSKAEEHQQQPSQSLPIPHREEVKASANVFGNYFQVATYGESHGGGVGCVISGCPPRIPLTEADMQVELDRRRPGQSRITTPRKETDTCKILSGTHEGMTTGTPIHVFVPNTDQRGGDYSEMAKAYRPSHADATYDFKYGVRAVQGGGRSSARETIGRVAAGALAKKILKLKSGVEILAFVSKVHQVVLPEDAVDYDTVTMEQIESNIVRCPDPEYAQKMIDAIDKVRVRGDSIGGVVTCIARNVPRGIGSPVFDKLEAELAKAMLSLPASKGFEIGSGFAGTDYTGSEHNDEFYMDEAGNGGISNGEIIYFKVAFKPTATIGKKQHTVSREHEDVELLARGRHDPCVVPRAVPMVESMAALVLMDQLMAHIAQCEMFPLNLALQEPVGSASSVPAFAPDLS
;
A
#
# COMPACT_ATOMS: atom_id res chain seq x y z
N MET A 1 -20.89 45.62 40.43
CA MET A 1 -22.17 45.98 41.08
C MET A 1 -23.24 45.72 40.03
N GLY A 2 -24.28 44.91 40.17
CA GLY A 2 -24.89 44.04 41.19
C GLY A 2 -26.05 43.32 40.43
N ASN A 3 -26.87 42.41 40.94
CA ASN A 3 -27.03 41.74 42.23
C ASN A 3 -27.45 40.27 41.92
N ALA A 4 -27.11 39.27 42.75
CA ALA A 4 -28.03 38.54 43.65
C ALA A 4 -29.43 38.21 43.07
N GLY A 5 -29.99 37.00 43.21
CA GLY A 5 -29.64 35.78 43.96
C GLY A 5 -30.59 34.63 43.54
N SER A 6 -30.39 33.34 43.82
CA SER A 6 -30.40 32.64 45.12
C SER A 6 -31.57 31.63 45.19
N ASN A 7 -31.25 30.35 45.38
CA ASN A 7 -32.03 29.29 46.06
C ASN A 7 -33.52 29.02 45.76
N GLY A 8 -33.81 27.77 45.34
CA GLY A 8 -34.17 26.75 46.33
C GLY A 8 -35.60 26.17 46.29
N GLY A 9 -35.72 24.92 46.80
CA GLY A 9 -36.99 24.29 47.20
C GLY A 9 -37.61 23.33 46.18
N GLY A 10 -37.71 22.05 46.53
CA GLY A 10 -38.43 21.05 45.73
C GLY A 10 -39.84 20.74 46.25
N GLY A 11 -40.57 19.91 45.52
CA GLY A 11 -41.87 19.36 45.94
C GLY A 11 -42.46 18.36 44.94
N SER A 12 -42.79 17.15 45.41
CA SER A 12 -43.60 16.16 44.68
C SER A 12 -45.10 16.57 44.68
N PRO A 13 -45.97 15.99 43.84
CA PRO A 13 -46.64 14.69 44.09
C PRO A 13 -46.90 13.88 42.78
N GLY A 14 -47.59 12.73 42.68
CA GLY A 14 -48.24 11.82 43.65
C GLY A 14 -49.22 10.84 42.93
N HIS A 15 -49.44 9.64 43.49
CA HIS A 15 -50.18 8.50 42.90
C HIS A 15 -51.72 8.62 42.71
N ARG A 16 -52.31 7.71 41.90
CA ARG A 16 -53.46 6.80 42.21
C ARG A 16 -53.58 5.69 41.12
N ARG A 17 -53.73 4.37 41.41
CA ARG A 17 -54.89 3.55 41.90
C ARG A 17 -56.07 3.50 40.91
N ARG A 18 -56.84 2.42 40.62
CA ARG A 18 -57.15 1.03 41.13
C ARG A 18 -57.71 0.20 39.93
N GLY A 19 -57.98 -1.13 39.96
CA GLY A 19 -57.65 -2.20 40.93
C GLY A 19 -58.83 -2.95 41.61
N SER A 20 -59.51 -3.92 40.95
CA SER A 20 -60.43 -4.93 41.57
C SER A 20 -60.83 -6.10 40.63
N ALA A 21 -61.32 -7.23 41.17
CA ALA A 21 -61.45 -8.55 40.52
C ALA A 21 -62.81 -9.27 40.76
N ALA A 22 -63.12 -10.37 40.04
CA ALA A 22 -63.97 -11.49 40.49
C ALA A 22 -63.94 -12.76 39.57
N GLN A 23 -63.87 -13.95 40.19
CA GLN A 23 -64.52 -15.28 39.95
C GLN A 23 -65.12 -15.65 38.55
N GLY A 24 -65.17 -16.91 38.06
CA GLY A 24 -64.74 -18.24 38.55
C GLY A 24 -65.52 -19.41 37.88
N HIS A 25 -64.92 -20.62 37.76
CA HIS A 25 -65.46 -21.89 37.17
C HIS A 25 -65.64 -21.96 35.62
N GLY A 26 -65.43 -23.08 34.89
CA GLY A 26 -64.86 -24.41 35.23
C GLY A 26 -64.95 -25.46 34.09
N HIS A 27 -64.18 -26.56 34.22
CA HIS A 27 -64.20 -27.88 33.53
C HIS A 27 -63.65 -28.13 32.08
N HIS A 28 -62.71 -29.11 32.04
CA HIS A 28 -62.43 -30.20 31.04
C HIS A 28 -62.30 -29.89 29.53
N GLN A 29 -61.49 -30.60 28.72
CA GLN A 29 -60.46 -31.66 28.87
C GLN A 29 -59.55 -31.57 27.61
N VAL A 30 -58.31 -32.06 27.59
CA VAL A 30 -57.88 -33.32 26.93
C VAL A 30 -56.34 -33.43 27.00
N HIS A 31 -55.83 -34.66 26.96
CA HIS A 31 -54.42 -35.13 26.89
C HIS A 31 -53.44 -34.26 26.07
N GLY A 32 -52.13 -34.19 26.34
CA GLY A 32 -51.32 -34.89 27.35
C GLY A 32 -50.19 -35.75 26.75
N HIS A 33 -48.99 -35.19 26.62
CA HIS A 33 -47.74 -35.95 26.43
C HIS A 33 -46.57 -35.31 27.21
N HIS A 34 -45.71 -36.15 27.79
CA HIS A 34 -44.60 -35.75 28.65
C HIS A 34 -43.36 -35.32 27.87
N HIS A 35 -42.64 -34.31 28.39
CA HIS A 35 -41.17 -34.25 28.33
C HIS A 35 -40.59 -33.76 29.67
N GLN A 36 -39.28 -33.98 29.84
CA GLN A 36 -38.54 -34.00 31.12
C GLN A 36 -38.34 -32.63 31.78
N PRO A 37 -38.06 -32.56 33.10
CA PRO A 37 -37.77 -31.32 33.80
C PRO A 37 -36.41 -30.73 33.37
N SER A 38 -36.40 -29.44 33.05
CA SER A 38 -35.18 -28.68 32.78
C SER A 38 -34.38 -28.41 34.06
N SER A 39 -33.05 -28.43 33.94
CA SER A 39 -32.11 -28.10 35.01
C SER A 39 -32.18 -26.61 35.41
N PRO A 40 -31.85 -26.27 36.67
CA PRO A 40 -31.84 -24.87 37.11
C PRO A 40 -30.78 -24.06 36.35
N PRO A 41 -30.99 -22.74 36.15
CA PRO A 41 -30.06 -21.88 35.42
C PRO A 41 -28.73 -21.74 36.18
N PRO A 42 -27.60 -21.61 35.45
CA PRO A 42 -26.29 -21.40 36.08
C PRO A 42 -26.21 -20.05 36.79
N PRO A 43 -25.35 -19.92 37.83
CA PRO A 43 -25.12 -18.64 38.51
C PRO A 43 -24.48 -17.61 37.56
N PRO A 44 -24.67 -16.30 37.81
CA PRO A 44 -24.07 -15.26 36.99
C PRO A 44 -22.53 -15.30 37.06
N PRO A 45 -21.83 -14.93 35.96
CA PRO A 45 -20.38 -14.90 35.94
C PRO A 45 -19.82 -13.83 36.88
N PRO A 46 -18.60 -14.02 37.45
CA PRO A 46 -17.96 -13.04 38.30
C PRO A 46 -17.64 -11.75 37.53
N GLU A 47 -17.58 -10.63 38.25
CA GLU A 47 -17.33 -9.30 37.68
C GLU A 47 -16.03 -9.27 36.87
N SER A 48 -16.14 -8.91 35.58
CA SER A 48 -14.99 -8.83 34.68
C SER A 48 -14.12 -7.62 35.02
N SER A 49 -12.88 -7.87 35.42
CA SER A 49 -11.80 -6.88 35.42
C SER A 49 -11.69 -6.18 34.05
N PRO A 50 -11.31 -4.89 33.99
CA PRO A 50 -11.33 -4.12 32.75
C PRO A 50 -10.42 -4.71 31.66
N SER A 51 -10.96 -4.88 30.46
CA SER A 51 -10.24 -5.40 29.30
C SER A 51 -9.13 -4.44 28.86
N HIS A 52 -7.89 -4.75 29.20
CA HIS A 52 -6.71 -4.06 28.67
C HIS A 52 -6.48 -4.45 27.20
N TYR A 53 -7.05 -3.68 26.27
CA TYR A 53 -6.68 -3.74 24.86
C TYR A 53 -5.33 -3.04 24.66
N VAL A 54 -4.25 -3.83 24.77
CA VAL A 54 -2.91 -3.41 24.36
C VAL A 54 -2.79 -3.62 22.85
N PHE A 55 -2.60 -2.54 22.10
CA PHE A 55 -2.08 -2.63 20.73
C PHE A 55 -0.62 -3.08 20.81
N ALA A 56 -0.22 -4.01 19.94
CA ALA A 56 1.16 -4.48 19.88
C ALA A 56 2.10 -3.34 19.45
N ALA A 57 2.68 -2.64 20.41
CA ALA A 57 3.98 -2.01 20.25
C ALA A 57 5.03 -3.13 20.33
N ALA A 58 5.84 -3.28 19.29
CA ALA A 58 6.99 -4.17 19.35
C ALA A 58 7.96 -3.65 20.43
N THR A 59 8.13 -4.42 21.50
CA THR A 59 9.19 -4.20 22.50
C THR A 59 9.93 -5.52 22.73
N PRO A 60 11.26 -5.49 22.91
CA PRO A 60 12.08 -6.69 22.87
C PRO A 60 12.01 -7.52 24.15
N TYR A 61 12.01 -8.84 24.01
CA TYR A 61 12.13 -9.76 25.14
C TYR A 61 13.55 -9.74 25.73
N PRO A 62 13.72 -9.70 27.07
CA PRO A 62 15.01 -9.97 27.71
C PRO A 62 15.39 -11.47 27.61
N PRO A 63 16.68 -11.83 27.68
CA PRO A 63 17.15 -13.18 27.41
C PRO A 63 16.82 -14.17 28.55
N PRO A 64 16.48 -15.45 28.24
CA PRO A 64 16.17 -16.45 29.24
C PRO A 64 17.45 -17.05 29.87
N GLN A 65 17.60 -16.88 31.19
CA GLN A 65 18.52 -17.68 31.99
C GLN A 65 17.87 -19.04 32.33
N TYR A 66 18.56 -20.14 32.01
CA TYR A 66 18.09 -21.51 32.26
C TYR A 66 18.41 -22.00 33.68
N THR A 67 17.43 -22.63 34.32
CA THR A 67 17.46 -23.76 35.30
C THR A 67 16.04 -23.85 35.91
N ASN A 68 15.44 -24.98 36.30
CA ASN A 68 15.89 -26.36 36.57
C ASN A 68 14.73 -27.34 36.18
N PRO A 69 14.70 -28.66 36.50
CA PRO A 69 13.94 -29.65 35.74
C PRO A 69 12.69 -30.19 36.47
N ASN A 70 12.09 -31.24 35.90
CA ASN A 70 11.02 -32.14 36.39
C ASN A 70 9.62 -31.96 35.77
N LEU A 71 9.38 -32.80 34.77
CA LEU A 71 8.09 -33.41 34.39
C LEU A 71 7.61 -34.36 35.54
N PRO A 72 6.32 -34.80 35.63
CA PRO A 72 5.59 -35.40 34.50
C PRO A 72 4.05 -35.30 34.39
N ARG A 73 3.58 -35.43 33.12
CA ARG A 73 2.38 -36.15 32.62
C ARG A 73 0.97 -35.84 33.17
N TYR A 74 0.02 -35.56 32.26
CA TYR A 74 -1.00 -36.56 31.80
C TYR A 74 -1.85 -36.05 30.62
N TYR A 75 -2.02 -36.87 29.57
CA TYR A 75 -3.26 -37.25 28.84
C TYR A 75 -2.90 -37.89 27.46
N PRO A 76 -3.73 -38.79 26.88
CA PRO A 76 -3.24 -39.86 26.00
C PRO A 76 -3.49 -39.68 24.49
N GLN A 77 -2.77 -40.50 23.71
CA GLN A 77 -2.93 -40.65 22.26
C GLN A 77 -4.17 -41.45 21.85
N TYR A 78 -4.72 -41.14 20.68
CA TYR A 78 -5.34 -42.13 19.78
C TYR A 78 -4.60 -42.07 18.42
N GLY A 79 -4.44 -43.23 17.78
CA GLY A 79 -3.45 -43.44 16.71
C GLY A 79 -3.99 -43.59 15.28
N ASN A 80 -3.05 -43.41 14.35
CA ASN A 80 -3.07 -43.62 12.89
C ASN A 80 -4.02 -44.71 12.33
N TYR A 81 -4.52 -44.47 11.11
CA TYR A 81 -4.29 -45.36 9.96
C TYR A 81 -4.45 -44.58 8.63
N TYR A 82 -3.44 -44.63 7.75
CA TYR A 82 -3.50 -44.17 6.36
C TYR A 82 -3.07 -45.33 5.44
N PRO A 83 -3.77 -45.61 4.32
CA PRO A 83 -3.30 -46.56 3.30
C PRO A 83 -2.28 -45.90 2.35
N PRO A 84 -1.42 -46.70 1.67
CA PRO A 84 -0.42 -46.19 0.73
C PRO A 84 -1.02 -45.80 -0.64
N PRO A 85 -0.40 -44.87 -1.38
CA PRO A 85 -0.88 -44.43 -2.70
C PRO A 85 -0.51 -45.41 -3.84
N PRO A 86 -1.28 -45.45 -4.93
CA PRO A 86 -0.97 -46.25 -6.12
C PRO A 86 0.11 -45.60 -7.02
N SER A 87 0.72 -46.42 -7.87
CA SER A 87 1.84 -46.07 -8.76
C SER A 87 1.47 -45.14 -9.92
N LEU A 88 2.31 -44.14 -10.18
CA LEU A 88 2.21 -43.22 -11.32
C LEU A 88 2.42 -43.93 -12.67
N GLN A 89 1.56 -43.64 -13.65
CA GLN A 89 1.81 -43.88 -15.07
C GLN A 89 2.19 -42.55 -15.77
N VAL A 90 3.12 -42.64 -16.72
CA VAL A 90 3.71 -41.50 -17.44
C VAL A 90 3.02 -41.28 -18.78
N PRO A 91 2.63 -40.04 -19.16
CA PRO A 91 2.32 -39.68 -20.54
C PRO A 91 3.57 -39.17 -21.31
N LEU A 92 3.65 -39.54 -22.59
CA LEU A 92 4.68 -39.15 -23.56
C LEU A 92 4.47 -37.71 -24.11
N PRO A 93 5.50 -37.08 -24.72
CA PRO A 93 5.45 -35.67 -25.14
C PRO A 93 4.65 -35.44 -26.44
N ALA A 94 4.18 -34.20 -26.61
CA ALA A 94 3.51 -33.73 -27.83
C ALA A 94 4.52 -33.22 -28.90
N PRO A 95 4.19 -33.31 -30.20
CA PRO A 95 5.07 -32.86 -31.29
C PRO A 95 4.93 -31.36 -31.63
N TYR A 96 5.92 -30.87 -32.38
CA TYR A 96 6.22 -29.47 -32.69
C TYR A 96 5.49 -28.87 -33.91
N ASP A 97 5.41 -27.53 -33.91
CA ASP A 97 5.45 -26.53 -35.01
C ASP A 97 4.70 -26.71 -36.36
N HIS A 98 4.04 -25.63 -36.81
CA HIS A 98 4.68 -24.70 -37.76
C HIS A 98 3.89 -23.40 -38.05
N HIS A 99 4.61 -22.42 -38.62
CA HIS A 99 4.22 -21.02 -38.81
C HIS A 99 3.70 -20.65 -40.22
N HIS A 100 2.85 -19.60 -40.25
CA HIS A 100 2.76 -18.49 -41.24
C HIS A 100 2.27 -18.63 -42.70
N ARG A 101 1.45 -17.61 -43.04
CA ARG A 101 1.34 -16.82 -44.29
C ARG A 101 0.79 -17.47 -45.58
N GLY A 102 -0.32 -16.88 -46.06
CA GLY A 102 -0.19 -15.97 -47.20
C GLY A 102 -1.18 -16.13 -48.37
N GLY A 103 -2.00 -15.08 -48.60
CA GLY A 103 -2.28 -14.56 -49.95
C GLY A 103 -3.44 -15.13 -50.79
N GLY A 104 -4.45 -14.30 -51.02
CA GLY A 104 -4.74 -13.85 -52.39
C GLY A 104 -5.94 -14.44 -53.17
N ALA A 105 -6.90 -13.54 -53.45
CA ALA A 105 -7.79 -13.49 -54.63
C ALA A 105 -8.88 -14.56 -54.86
N GLY A 106 -10.11 -14.09 -55.18
CA GLY A 106 -11.22 -14.94 -55.65
C GLY A 106 -12.63 -14.40 -55.36
N VAL A 107 -13.13 -13.50 -56.21
CA VAL A 107 -14.50 -12.92 -56.23
C VAL A 107 -15.08 -13.19 -57.64
N PRO A 108 -16.40 -13.20 -57.96
CA PRO A 108 -17.66 -13.10 -57.17
C PRO A 108 -18.68 -14.26 -57.42
N ALA A 109 -19.89 -14.21 -56.81
CA ALA A 109 -21.18 -13.95 -57.51
C ALA A 109 -22.45 -14.54 -56.84
N GLY A 110 -23.50 -13.70 -56.68
CA GLY A 110 -24.92 -14.07 -56.46
C GLY A 110 -25.30 -14.68 -55.10
N GLY A 111 -26.48 -14.43 -54.52
CA GLY A 111 -27.58 -13.52 -54.90
C GLY A 111 -28.84 -13.76 -54.05
N GLU A 112 -29.67 -12.71 -53.93
CA GLU A 112 -31.12 -12.73 -53.59
C GLU A 112 -31.61 -13.05 -52.15
N PHE A 113 -32.73 -12.39 -51.81
CA PHE A 113 -33.51 -12.35 -50.54
C PHE A 113 -34.92 -12.95 -50.82
N PRO A 114 -35.93 -12.87 -49.91
CA PRO A 114 -36.23 -13.64 -48.69
C PRO A 114 -37.47 -14.57 -48.97
N PRO A 115 -38.63 -14.64 -48.25
CA PRO A 115 -38.99 -14.44 -46.82
C PRO A 115 -39.91 -15.52 -46.17
N SER A 116 -40.11 -15.39 -44.86
CA SER A 116 -41.37 -15.61 -44.08
C SER A 116 -42.15 -16.94 -44.11
N ALA A 117 -42.36 -17.54 -42.92
CA ALA A 117 -43.70 -17.73 -42.30
C ALA A 117 -43.66 -18.42 -40.89
N HIS A 118 -44.40 -17.84 -39.93
CA HIS A 118 -44.93 -18.48 -38.71
C HIS A 118 -46.38 -19.00 -39.00
N PRO A 119 -47.20 -19.52 -38.04
CA PRO A 119 -46.99 -20.15 -36.71
C PRO A 119 -47.77 -21.50 -36.53
N GLN A 120 -47.72 -22.14 -35.34
CA GLN A 120 -48.89 -22.44 -34.44
C GLN A 120 -48.63 -23.53 -33.35
N HIS A 121 -49.59 -23.70 -32.43
CA HIS A 121 -49.47 -24.14 -31.02
C HIS A 121 -49.79 -25.62 -30.68
N TYR A 122 -49.07 -26.17 -29.67
CA TYR A 122 -49.51 -27.12 -28.58
C TYR A 122 -50.19 -28.49 -28.93
N PRO A 123 -50.39 -29.45 -27.97
CA PRO A 123 -49.82 -29.66 -26.62
C PRO A 123 -49.30 -31.11 -26.32
N GLY A 124 -48.75 -31.35 -25.11
CA GLY A 124 -48.81 -32.68 -24.45
C GLY A 124 -47.55 -33.21 -23.74
N TRP A 125 -47.58 -33.28 -22.40
CA TRP A 125 -46.66 -34.07 -21.55
C TRP A 125 -47.14 -35.54 -21.46
N PRO A 126 -46.29 -36.58 -21.25
CA PRO A 126 -45.66 -36.81 -19.94
C PRO A 126 -44.30 -37.57 -19.87
N GLY A 127 -43.59 -37.40 -18.74
CA GLY A 127 -43.15 -38.55 -17.92
C GLY A 127 -41.76 -39.19 -18.12
N VAL A 128 -40.81 -38.77 -17.28
CA VAL A 128 -39.79 -39.59 -16.58
C VAL A 128 -38.90 -40.58 -17.39
N SER A 129 -37.61 -40.24 -17.55
CA SER A 129 -36.49 -41.08 -17.05
C SER A 129 -35.11 -40.39 -17.16
N GLY A 130 -34.31 -40.54 -16.10
CA GLY A 130 -32.83 -40.44 -16.03
C GLY A 130 -32.07 -39.41 -16.89
N ARG A 131 -31.67 -38.28 -16.28
CA ARG A 131 -30.48 -37.52 -16.73
C ARG A 131 -29.23 -37.98 -15.96
N PRO A 132 -28.05 -38.11 -16.61
CA PRO A 132 -26.79 -38.39 -15.91
C PRO A 132 -26.35 -37.19 -15.06
N HIS A 133 -25.61 -37.46 -13.98
CA HIS A 133 -25.00 -36.42 -13.15
C HIS A 133 -23.92 -35.64 -13.92
N PRO A 134 -23.80 -34.31 -13.75
CA PRO A 134 -22.62 -33.58 -14.18
C PRO A 134 -21.40 -33.96 -13.32
N CYS A 135 -20.22 -33.97 -13.93
CA CYS A 135 -18.97 -34.36 -13.29
C CYS A 135 -18.68 -33.56 -12.01
N GLY A 136 -18.17 -34.27 -10.99
CA GLY A 136 -17.78 -33.66 -9.72
C GLY A 136 -16.64 -32.66 -9.88
N LEU A 137 -16.67 -31.63 -9.03
CA LEU A 137 -15.58 -30.68 -8.83
C LEU A 137 -14.28 -31.44 -8.52
N GLN A 138 -13.20 -31.10 -9.23
CA GLN A 138 -11.87 -31.55 -8.83
C GLN A 138 -11.54 -30.97 -7.44
N PRO A 139 -10.97 -31.75 -6.51
CA PRO A 139 -10.40 -31.18 -5.30
C PRO A 139 -9.27 -30.21 -5.69
N ALA A 140 -9.19 -29.08 -4.98
CA ALA A 140 -8.15 -28.09 -5.23
C ALA A 140 -6.76 -28.74 -5.14
N MET A 141 -5.97 -28.60 -6.20
CA MET A 141 -4.58 -29.05 -6.22
C MET A 141 -3.81 -28.37 -5.08
N PRO A 142 -3.06 -29.11 -4.24
CA PRO A 142 -2.22 -28.49 -3.23
C PRO A 142 -1.19 -27.59 -3.92
N THR A 143 -0.90 -26.44 -3.32
CA THR A 143 0.13 -25.52 -3.81
C THR A 143 1.48 -26.26 -3.91
N PRO A 144 2.19 -26.14 -5.05
CA PRO A 144 3.46 -26.85 -5.23
C PRO A 144 4.47 -26.39 -4.18
N TYR A 145 5.15 -27.37 -3.56
CA TYR A 145 6.14 -27.11 -2.52
C TYR A 145 7.35 -26.37 -3.11
N VAL A 146 7.51 -25.10 -2.72
CA VAL A 146 8.67 -24.28 -3.11
C VAL A 146 9.86 -24.65 -2.21
N GLU A 147 10.90 -25.19 -2.81
CA GLU A 147 12.13 -25.56 -2.09
C GLU A 147 12.93 -24.31 -1.68
N HIS A 148 13.52 -24.34 -0.49
CA HIS A 148 14.37 -23.26 0.04
C HIS A 148 15.74 -23.79 0.40
N GLN A 149 16.75 -23.23 -0.25
CA GLN A 149 18.13 -23.66 -0.15
C GLN A 149 18.98 -22.52 0.41
N LYS A 150 20.07 -22.87 1.11
CA LYS A 150 21.09 -21.92 1.55
C LYS A 150 22.20 -21.87 0.52
N ALA A 151 22.62 -20.67 0.13
CA ALA A 151 23.74 -20.49 -0.77
C ALA A 151 25.06 -20.95 -0.13
N ILE A 152 25.96 -21.47 -0.97
CA ILE A 152 27.34 -21.78 -0.60
C ILE A 152 28.21 -20.63 -1.11
N THR A 153 28.97 -20.00 -0.21
CA THR A 153 29.90 -18.93 -0.60
C THR A 153 31.12 -19.53 -1.30
N ILE A 154 31.34 -19.15 -2.56
CA ILE A 154 32.51 -19.53 -3.35
C ILE A 154 33.44 -18.32 -3.40
N ARG A 155 34.69 -18.50 -2.99
CA ARG A 155 35.73 -17.47 -3.12
C ARG A 155 36.21 -17.45 -4.58
N ASN A 156 36.07 -16.31 -5.24
CA ASN A 156 36.76 -16.04 -6.50
C ASN A 156 38.10 -15.37 -6.20
N ASP A 157 39.19 -15.93 -6.70
CA ASP A 157 40.53 -15.40 -6.43
C ASP A 157 40.97 -14.35 -7.46
N VAL A 158 40.37 -14.29 -8.66
CA VAL A 158 40.62 -13.26 -9.69
C VAL A 158 39.31 -12.89 -10.40
N ASN A 159 38.92 -11.61 -10.32
CA ASN A 159 37.65 -11.09 -10.82
C ASN A 159 37.85 -10.05 -11.93
N LEU A 160 37.38 -10.34 -13.15
CA LEU A 160 37.36 -9.39 -14.27
C LEU A 160 36.10 -8.53 -14.23
N LYS A 161 36.26 -7.20 -14.15
CA LYS A 161 35.18 -6.20 -14.09
C LYS A 161 34.54 -6.02 -15.46
N LYS A 162 33.45 -6.75 -15.72
CA LYS A 162 32.83 -6.90 -17.05
C LYS A 162 32.47 -5.59 -17.75
N GLU A 163 32.08 -4.57 -16.99
CA GLU A 163 31.70 -3.23 -17.44
C GLU A 163 32.88 -2.40 -17.97
N THR A 164 34.12 -2.83 -17.66
CA THR A 164 35.33 -2.16 -18.12
C THR A 164 35.95 -2.79 -19.37
N LEU A 165 35.44 -3.97 -19.78
CA LEU A 165 35.92 -4.72 -20.93
C LEU A 165 35.59 -3.99 -22.23
N ARG A 166 36.63 -3.58 -22.93
CA ARG A 166 36.55 -2.84 -24.19
C ARG A 166 37.69 -3.20 -25.12
N ILE A 167 37.58 -2.71 -26.35
CA ILE A 167 38.65 -2.68 -27.34
C ILE A 167 39.11 -1.25 -27.55
N GLU A 168 40.42 -1.08 -27.70
CA GLU A 168 41.09 0.20 -27.96
C GLU A 168 41.93 0.06 -29.24
N PRO A 169 42.05 1.09 -30.09
CA PRO A 169 42.95 1.04 -31.24
C PRO A 169 44.41 0.90 -30.79
N ASP A 170 45.19 0.15 -31.56
CA ASP A 170 46.62 -0.01 -31.31
C ASP A 170 47.41 1.14 -31.95
N GLU A 171 47.90 2.07 -31.12
CA GLU A 171 48.63 3.27 -31.57
C GLU A 171 49.93 2.94 -32.32
N GLU A 172 50.55 1.79 -32.02
CA GLU A 172 51.79 1.33 -32.66
C GLU A 172 51.53 0.44 -33.90
N CYS A 173 50.31 -0.09 -34.04
CA CYS A 173 49.91 -0.99 -35.14
C CYS A 173 48.53 -0.59 -35.73
N PRO A 174 48.46 0.47 -36.57
CA PRO A 174 47.21 0.97 -37.14
C PRO A 174 46.37 -0.13 -37.82
N GLY A 175 45.08 -0.18 -37.49
CA GLY A 175 44.15 -1.20 -37.98
C GLY A 175 43.91 -2.38 -37.01
N ARG A 176 44.78 -2.56 -36.00
CA ARG A 176 44.55 -3.54 -34.93
C ARG A 176 43.89 -2.93 -33.70
N PHE A 177 43.16 -3.76 -32.97
CA PHE A 177 42.43 -3.40 -31.77
C PHE A 177 42.82 -4.32 -30.61
N LEU A 178 43.22 -3.70 -29.50
CA LEU A 178 43.71 -4.34 -28.28
C LEU A 178 42.59 -4.46 -27.25
N VAL A 179 42.54 -5.60 -26.55
CA VAL A 179 41.61 -5.80 -25.44
C VAL A 179 42.12 -5.12 -24.17
N ALA A 180 41.28 -4.31 -23.53
CA ALA A 180 41.58 -3.61 -22.27
C ALA A 180 40.43 -3.75 -21.26
N PHE A 181 40.76 -3.91 -19.98
CA PHE A 181 39.81 -4.03 -18.88
C PHE A 181 40.49 -3.78 -17.52
N THR A 182 39.71 -3.75 -16.45
CA THR A 182 40.22 -3.80 -15.08
C THR A 182 39.82 -5.10 -14.39
N PHE A 183 40.66 -5.54 -13.44
CA PHE A 183 40.44 -6.77 -12.69
C PHE A 183 41.00 -6.65 -11.27
N ASP A 184 40.46 -7.45 -10.37
CA ASP A 184 40.93 -7.61 -9.00
C ASP A 184 41.54 -9.00 -8.87
N ALA A 185 42.70 -9.15 -8.23
CA ALA A 185 43.36 -10.43 -8.03
C ALA A 185 43.86 -10.57 -6.59
N THR A 186 43.40 -11.61 -5.88
CA THR A 186 43.83 -11.93 -4.51
C THR A 186 45.01 -12.90 -4.46
N LEU A 187 45.42 -13.42 -5.63
CA LEU A 187 46.61 -14.23 -5.85
C LEU A 187 47.30 -13.76 -7.14
N ALA A 188 48.60 -14.02 -7.27
CA ALA A 188 49.29 -13.88 -8.55
C ALA A 188 48.76 -14.91 -9.56
N GLY A 189 49.01 -14.67 -10.85
CA GLY A 189 48.44 -15.51 -11.90
C GLY A 189 48.80 -15.07 -13.31
N SER A 190 48.05 -15.57 -14.28
CA SER A 190 48.19 -15.25 -15.70
C SER A 190 46.85 -15.00 -16.36
N MET A 191 46.82 -14.00 -17.23
CA MET A 191 45.66 -13.57 -18.00
C MET A 191 45.89 -13.92 -19.47
N THR A 192 45.06 -14.78 -20.03
CA THR A 192 45.15 -15.21 -21.44
C THR A 192 43.95 -14.72 -22.23
N VAL A 193 44.21 -13.94 -23.28
CA VAL A 193 43.20 -13.46 -24.24
C VAL A 193 43.17 -14.40 -25.43
N TYR A 194 41.99 -14.92 -25.75
CA TYR A 194 41.72 -15.79 -26.90
C TYR A 194 40.71 -15.10 -27.83
N PHE A 195 40.96 -15.18 -29.14
CA PHE A 195 39.96 -14.85 -30.17
C PHE A 195 39.46 -16.15 -30.80
N PHE A 196 38.16 -16.21 -31.12
CA PHE A 196 37.48 -17.40 -31.65
C PHE A 196 37.75 -18.66 -30.81
N ALA A 197 37.48 -18.57 -29.51
CA ALA A 197 37.72 -19.64 -28.55
C ALA A 197 36.54 -20.60 -28.41
N LYS A 198 36.81 -21.90 -28.34
CA LYS A 198 35.85 -22.93 -27.93
C LYS A 198 36.10 -23.32 -26.47
N GLU A 199 35.03 -23.49 -25.68
CA GLU A 199 35.12 -24.06 -24.33
C GLU A 199 35.15 -25.59 -24.40
N GLU A 200 36.15 -26.20 -23.78
CA GLU A 200 36.33 -27.64 -23.68
C GLU A 200 36.13 -28.14 -22.24
N LEU A 201 36.20 -29.47 -22.06
CA LEU A 201 36.12 -30.11 -20.74
C LEU A 201 37.14 -29.50 -19.77
N ASN A 202 36.73 -29.39 -18.49
CA ASN A 202 37.48 -28.76 -17.41
C ASN A 202 37.73 -27.24 -17.57
N CYS A 203 36.88 -26.54 -18.33
CA CYS A 203 37.00 -25.10 -18.59
C CYS A 203 38.37 -24.72 -19.18
N ASN A 204 38.86 -25.53 -20.12
CA ASN A 204 39.94 -25.14 -21.01
C ASN A 204 39.38 -24.40 -22.23
N LEU A 205 40.19 -23.49 -22.79
CA LEU A 205 39.84 -22.75 -24.00
C LEU A 205 40.84 -23.11 -25.09
N THR A 206 40.33 -23.49 -26.26
CA THR A 206 41.14 -23.72 -27.47
C THR A 206 40.77 -22.68 -28.52
N ALA A 207 41.78 -22.05 -29.15
CA ALA A 207 41.58 -21.07 -30.20
C ALA A 207 41.36 -21.80 -31.53
N VAL A 208 40.18 -21.65 -32.12
CA VAL A 208 39.81 -22.34 -33.38
C VAL A 208 40.61 -21.78 -34.58
N LYS A 209 41.14 -20.56 -34.46
CA LYS A 209 41.88 -19.83 -35.51
C LYS A 209 43.30 -19.42 -35.06
N GLU A 210 44.01 -20.30 -34.33
CA GLU A 210 45.36 -20.01 -33.79
C GLU A 210 46.40 -19.62 -34.86
N ASP A 211 46.28 -20.13 -36.09
CA ASP A 211 47.16 -19.77 -37.20
C ASP A 211 47.03 -18.30 -37.65
N LEU A 212 45.89 -17.64 -37.36
CA LEU A 212 45.62 -16.25 -37.71
C LEU A 212 45.89 -15.29 -36.55
N ILE A 213 45.44 -15.65 -35.34
CA ILE A 213 45.67 -14.87 -34.11
C ILE A 213 45.98 -15.83 -32.97
N LYS A 214 47.20 -15.75 -32.44
CA LYS A 214 47.64 -16.57 -31.30
C LYS A 214 47.14 -15.99 -29.98
N PRO A 215 46.69 -16.83 -29.03
CA PRO A 215 46.35 -16.38 -27.70
C PRO A 215 47.54 -15.71 -27.00
N VAL A 216 47.27 -14.65 -26.24
CA VAL A 216 48.31 -13.89 -25.54
C VAL A 216 48.14 -14.01 -24.05
N THR A 217 49.15 -14.57 -23.39
CA THR A 217 49.22 -14.73 -21.94
C THR A 217 50.15 -13.69 -21.31
N VAL A 218 49.65 -12.97 -20.30
CA VAL A 218 50.41 -11.98 -19.52
C VAL A 218 50.30 -12.32 -18.03
N SER A 219 51.43 -12.39 -17.33
CA SER A 219 51.46 -12.62 -15.88
C SER A 219 51.08 -11.36 -15.09
N PHE A 220 50.29 -11.52 -14.02
CA PHE A 220 49.96 -10.46 -13.07
C PHE A 220 50.32 -10.87 -11.63
N LYS A 221 50.43 -9.88 -10.74
CA LYS A 221 50.61 -10.07 -9.30
C LYS A 221 49.27 -9.93 -8.57
N GLU A 222 49.23 -10.27 -7.28
CA GLU A 222 48.11 -9.88 -6.43
C GLU A 222 47.96 -8.35 -6.37
N GLY A 223 46.72 -7.87 -6.28
CA GLY A 223 46.36 -6.45 -6.28
C GLY A 223 44.93 -6.21 -6.76
N LEU A 224 44.28 -5.20 -6.18
CA LEU A 224 42.93 -4.75 -6.57
C LEU A 224 43.02 -3.60 -7.60
N GLY A 225 41.99 -3.43 -8.43
CA GLY A 225 41.89 -2.33 -9.39
C GLY A 225 42.96 -2.35 -10.50
N GLN A 226 43.59 -3.51 -10.76
CA GLN A 226 44.64 -3.64 -11.76
C GLN A 226 44.08 -3.39 -13.16
N LYS A 227 44.84 -2.67 -14.00
CA LYS A 227 44.47 -2.38 -15.38
C LYS A 227 45.20 -3.34 -16.32
N PHE A 228 44.46 -4.17 -17.02
CA PHE A 228 44.97 -4.99 -18.12
C PHE A 228 44.83 -4.21 -19.43
N ARG A 229 45.91 -4.16 -20.22
CA ARG A 229 45.88 -3.80 -21.63
C ARG A 229 46.71 -4.84 -22.38
N GLN A 230 46.14 -5.38 -23.45
CA GLN A 230 46.81 -6.36 -24.29
C GLN A 230 48.11 -5.75 -24.89
N PRO A 231 49.21 -6.53 -25.01
CA PRO A 231 50.44 -6.08 -25.65
C PRO A 231 50.24 -5.63 -27.10
N SER A 232 50.87 -4.52 -27.46
CA SER A 232 50.89 -3.98 -28.83
C SER A 232 51.30 -5.02 -29.87
N GLY A 233 50.73 -4.90 -31.08
CA GLY A 233 50.93 -5.80 -32.21
C GLY A 233 50.16 -7.12 -32.12
N THR A 234 49.54 -7.44 -30.97
CA THR A 234 48.83 -8.72 -30.78
C THR A 234 47.29 -8.64 -30.88
N GLY A 235 46.75 -7.44 -31.09
CA GLY A 235 45.31 -7.19 -31.22
C GLY A 235 44.67 -7.81 -32.47
N ILE A 236 43.33 -7.84 -32.47
CA ILE A 236 42.52 -8.30 -33.61
C ILE A 236 42.44 -7.23 -34.71
N ASP A 237 42.53 -7.66 -35.96
CA ASP A 237 42.18 -6.85 -37.13
C ASP A 237 40.81 -7.30 -37.64
N PHE A 238 39.79 -6.47 -37.46
CA PHE A 238 38.41 -6.80 -37.86
C PHE A 238 38.21 -6.86 -39.37
N SER A 239 39.13 -6.33 -40.19
CA SER A 239 38.99 -6.36 -41.66
C SER A 239 39.25 -7.74 -42.27
N VAL A 240 39.81 -8.67 -41.49
CA VAL A 240 40.21 -10.02 -41.92
C VAL A 240 39.10 -11.06 -41.67
N PHE A 241 38.01 -10.69 -40.98
CA PHE A 241 36.92 -11.60 -40.58
C PHE A 241 35.57 -11.11 -41.11
N GLU A 242 34.64 -12.04 -41.35
CA GLU A 242 33.28 -11.71 -41.75
C GLU A 242 32.44 -11.25 -40.53
N ASP A 243 31.53 -10.30 -40.73
CA ASP A 243 30.63 -9.80 -39.69
C ASP A 243 29.85 -10.95 -38.99
N SER A 244 29.53 -12.01 -39.73
CA SER A 244 28.86 -13.25 -39.27
C SER A 244 29.68 -14.09 -38.28
N GLU A 245 31.01 -13.98 -38.28
CA GLU A 245 31.89 -14.67 -37.33
C GLU A 245 32.11 -13.85 -36.05
N LEU A 246 31.97 -12.54 -36.14
CA LEU A 246 32.14 -11.58 -35.04
C LEU A 246 30.85 -11.41 -34.22
N LEU A 247 29.69 -11.53 -34.88
CA LEU A 247 28.34 -11.47 -34.31
C LEU A 247 27.80 -12.90 -34.15
N LYS A 248 27.57 -13.39 -32.93
CA LYS A 248 27.13 -14.79 -32.69
C LYS A 248 25.79 -15.12 -33.36
N GLN A 249 25.84 -15.76 -34.52
CA GLN A 249 24.66 -16.18 -35.30
C GLN A 249 24.65 -17.70 -35.51
N GLY A 250 24.22 -18.45 -34.49
CA GLY A 250 23.97 -19.89 -34.60
C GLY A 250 24.29 -20.70 -33.34
N ASP A 251 24.02 -22.00 -33.43
CA ASP A 251 24.13 -23.00 -32.35
C ASP A 251 25.58 -23.53 -32.19
N MET A 252 26.57 -22.63 -32.31
CA MET A 252 28.00 -22.97 -32.30
C MET A 252 28.67 -22.56 -30.98
N ASP A 253 29.41 -23.49 -30.38
CA ASP A 253 30.16 -23.34 -29.10
C ASP A 253 31.38 -22.41 -29.17
N VAL A 254 31.51 -21.57 -30.21
CA VAL A 254 32.69 -20.73 -30.46
C VAL A 254 32.37 -19.28 -30.10
N TYR A 255 33.20 -18.67 -29.27
CA TYR A 255 33.05 -17.30 -28.78
C TYR A 255 34.10 -16.38 -29.46
N PRO A 256 33.68 -15.28 -30.10
CA PRO A 256 34.59 -14.35 -30.80
C PRO A 256 35.71 -13.81 -29.91
N LEU A 257 35.43 -13.55 -28.64
CA LEU A 257 36.40 -13.16 -27.62
C LEU A 257 36.20 -13.98 -26.34
N ALA A 258 37.26 -14.53 -25.78
CA ALA A 258 37.25 -15.11 -24.44
C ALA A 258 38.53 -14.73 -23.68
N VAL A 259 38.38 -14.40 -22.40
CA VAL A 259 39.51 -14.05 -21.52
C VAL A 259 39.53 -15.04 -20.35
N LYS A 260 40.64 -15.78 -20.20
CA LYS A 260 40.87 -16.72 -19.08
C LYS A 260 41.86 -16.10 -18.10
N ALA A 261 41.44 -15.89 -16.86
CA ALA A 261 42.31 -15.56 -15.74
C ALA A 261 42.57 -16.83 -14.92
N GLU A 262 43.84 -17.20 -14.73
CA GLU A 262 44.24 -18.39 -13.96
C GLU A 262 45.14 -17.97 -12.80
N THR A 263 44.94 -18.58 -11.62
CA THR A 263 45.77 -18.32 -10.43
C THR A 263 46.94 -19.27 -10.32
N THR A 264 48.08 -18.78 -9.84
CA THR A 264 49.20 -19.64 -9.43
C THR A 264 49.13 -19.89 -7.93
N MET A 265 49.04 -21.17 -7.56
CA MET A 265 49.02 -21.58 -6.15
C MET A 265 50.43 -21.41 -5.54
N PRO A 266 50.58 -20.79 -4.36
CA PRO A 266 51.87 -20.69 -3.69
C PRO A 266 52.36 -22.06 -3.23
N VAL A 267 53.56 -22.44 -3.65
CA VAL A 267 54.21 -23.73 -3.32
C VAL A 267 54.89 -23.66 -1.95
N ASP A 268 54.13 -23.36 -0.90
CA ASP A 268 54.63 -23.38 0.49
C ASP A 268 53.55 -23.72 1.50
N GLN A 269 53.16 -24.99 1.54
CA GLN A 269 52.58 -25.62 2.72
C GLN A 269 52.86 -27.13 2.69
N LYS A 270 53.91 -27.55 3.40
CA LYS A 270 54.10 -28.97 3.74
C LYS A 270 52.98 -29.39 4.68
N LEU A 271 52.11 -30.28 4.22
CA LEU A 271 51.19 -31.03 5.06
C LEU A 271 51.38 -32.52 4.78
N GLU A 272 51.79 -33.24 5.81
CA GLU A 272 51.82 -34.70 5.83
C GLU A 272 50.39 -35.20 6.11
N GLY A 273 49.88 -36.13 5.31
CA GLY A 273 48.53 -36.67 5.45
C GLY A 273 47.91 -37.09 4.12
N GLU A 274 47.32 -38.28 4.10
CA GLU A 274 46.84 -38.95 2.87
C GLU A 274 45.52 -38.37 2.35
N ASP A 275 45.57 -37.58 1.28
CA ASP A 275 44.63 -37.68 0.13
C ASP A 275 45.07 -36.75 -1.03
N GLN A 276 45.88 -37.26 -1.96
CA GLN A 276 46.35 -36.47 -3.12
C GLN A 276 45.29 -36.36 -4.22
N LYS A 277 44.27 -35.53 -4.01
CA LYS A 277 43.58 -34.87 -5.13
C LYS A 277 44.38 -33.64 -5.55
N MET A 278 44.96 -33.67 -6.76
CA MET A 278 45.50 -32.48 -7.42
C MET A 278 44.45 -31.36 -7.38
N LYS A 279 44.71 -30.30 -6.61
CA LYS A 279 43.90 -29.08 -6.67
C LYS A 279 44.23 -28.37 -7.98
N THR A 280 43.32 -28.44 -8.94
CA THR A 280 43.37 -27.60 -10.15
C THR A 280 43.37 -26.12 -9.74
N PRO A 281 44.16 -25.25 -10.40
CA PRO A 281 44.12 -23.82 -10.11
C PRO A 281 42.72 -23.26 -10.31
N ASN A 282 42.36 -22.26 -9.51
CA ASN A 282 41.10 -21.55 -9.69
C ASN A 282 41.22 -20.60 -10.89
N SER A 283 40.20 -20.57 -11.75
CA SER A 283 40.21 -19.72 -12.94
C SER A 283 38.84 -19.08 -13.21
N GLN A 284 38.84 -17.85 -13.73
CA GLN A 284 37.66 -17.20 -14.28
C GLN A 284 37.78 -17.07 -15.79
N ILE A 285 36.72 -17.45 -16.50
CA ILE A 285 36.55 -17.20 -17.94
C ILE A 285 35.50 -16.11 -18.13
N THR A 286 35.78 -15.14 -18.99
CA THR A 286 34.80 -14.16 -19.48
C THR A 286 34.63 -14.36 -20.97
N GLN A 287 33.44 -14.77 -21.42
CA GLN A 287 33.11 -14.93 -22.84
C GLN A 287 32.38 -13.66 -23.32
N ALA A 288 32.77 -13.13 -24.47
CA ALA A 288 32.24 -11.89 -25.02
C ALA A 288 32.05 -11.94 -26.54
N LEU A 289 31.15 -11.09 -27.02
CA LEU A 289 30.80 -10.91 -28.42
C LEU A 289 31.22 -9.51 -28.87
N PHE A 290 31.42 -9.33 -30.18
CA PHE A 290 31.53 -8.01 -30.78
C PHE A 290 30.16 -7.57 -31.28
N GLU A 291 29.82 -6.30 -31.07
CA GLU A 291 28.63 -5.64 -31.60
C GLU A 291 29.07 -4.45 -32.46
N LYS A 292 28.45 -4.27 -33.63
CA LYS A 292 28.80 -3.21 -34.59
C LYS A 292 27.86 -2.03 -34.39
N LYS A 293 28.42 -0.85 -34.12
CA LYS A 293 27.65 0.40 -33.94
C LYS A 293 27.18 0.95 -35.28
N GLU A 294 26.17 1.81 -35.23
CA GLU A 294 25.71 2.62 -36.38
C GLU A 294 26.83 3.51 -36.97
N SER A 295 27.85 3.85 -36.17
CA SER A 295 29.05 4.58 -36.63
C SER A 295 30.04 3.71 -37.43
N GLY A 296 29.86 2.39 -37.46
CA GLY A 296 30.79 1.43 -38.06
C GLY A 296 31.84 0.88 -37.08
N ASP A 297 31.97 1.46 -35.88
CA ASP A 297 32.90 0.99 -34.85
C ASP A 297 32.42 -0.31 -34.18
N TYR A 298 33.35 -1.15 -33.75
CA TYR A 298 33.05 -2.32 -32.93
C TYR A 298 33.04 -1.97 -31.43
N GLN A 299 32.16 -2.63 -30.69
CA GLN A 299 32.09 -2.63 -29.23
C GLN A 299 32.09 -4.07 -28.71
N VAL A 300 32.60 -4.28 -27.50
CA VAL A 300 32.55 -5.59 -26.83
C VAL A 300 31.33 -5.64 -25.89
N ARG A 301 30.63 -6.78 -25.89
CA ARG A 301 29.59 -7.11 -24.92
C ARG A 301 29.88 -8.46 -24.29
N VAL A 302 29.96 -8.51 -22.96
CA VAL A 302 30.11 -9.76 -22.21
C VAL A 302 28.82 -10.58 -22.30
N ALA A 303 28.95 -11.85 -22.68
CA ALA A 303 27.85 -12.80 -22.81
C ALA A 303 27.71 -13.68 -21.55
N SER A 304 28.82 -14.17 -21.01
CA SER A 304 28.85 -14.99 -19.80
C SER A 304 30.15 -14.76 -19.02
N GLN A 305 30.12 -15.05 -17.72
CA GLN A 305 31.32 -15.23 -16.92
C GLN A 305 31.21 -16.56 -16.16
N ILE A 306 32.30 -17.31 -16.08
CA ILE A 306 32.35 -18.68 -15.58
C ILE A 306 33.51 -18.79 -14.58
N LEU A 307 33.25 -19.39 -13.42
CA LEU A 307 34.24 -19.74 -12.41
C LEU A 307 34.52 -21.23 -12.48
N TRP A 308 35.79 -21.61 -12.45
CA TRP A 308 36.23 -22.96 -12.16
C TRP A 308 36.91 -22.95 -10.79
N VAL A 309 36.29 -23.58 -9.80
CA VAL A 309 36.79 -23.62 -8.41
C VAL A 309 36.63 -25.03 -7.86
N ASN A 310 37.71 -25.59 -7.31
CA ASN A 310 37.77 -26.96 -6.74
C ASN A 310 37.24 -28.07 -7.69
N GLY A 311 37.45 -27.92 -9.01
CA GLY A 311 37.00 -28.91 -10.01
C GLY A 311 35.50 -28.82 -10.37
N THR A 312 34.81 -27.74 -9.99
CA THR A 312 33.40 -27.49 -10.34
C THR A 312 33.27 -26.20 -11.14
N ARG A 313 32.47 -26.24 -12.21
CA ARG A 313 32.08 -25.09 -13.04
C ARG A 313 30.87 -24.39 -12.42
N TYR A 314 30.97 -23.08 -12.25
CA TYR A 314 29.86 -22.21 -11.84
C TYR A 314 29.72 -21.07 -12.85
N GLU A 315 28.50 -20.75 -13.25
CA GLU A 315 28.23 -19.60 -14.12
C GLU A 315 27.80 -18.41 -13.25
N LEU A 316 28.44 -17.25 -13.41
CA LEU A 316 28.04 -16.05 -12.68
C LEU A 316 26.71 -15.54 -13.26
N GLN A 317 25.71 -15.45 -12.40
CA GLN A 317 24.48 -14.74 -12.70
C GLN A 317 24.31 -13.60 -11.71
N GLU A 318 24.07 -12.39 -12.22
CA GLU A 318 23.78 -11.24 -11.38
C GLU A 318 22.48 -11.42 -10.61
N ILE A 319 22.40 -10.79 -9.44
CA ILE A 319 21.20 -10.80 -8.61
C ILE A 319 20.63 -9.39 -8.62
N TYR A 320 19.40 -9.24 -9.09
CA TYR A 320 18.74 -7.94 -9.16
C TYR A 320 18.30 -7.54 -7.75
N GLY A 321 18.75 -6.37 -7.29
CA GLY A 321 18.46 -5.86 -5.94
C GLY A 321 19.56 -6.07 -4.90
N ILE A 322 20.72 -6.63 -5.29
CA ILE A 322 21.94 -6.53 -4.47
C ILE A 322 22.70 -5.26 -4.88
N GLY A 323 22.91 -4.33 -3.94
CA GLY A 323 23.57 -3.06 -4.23
C GLY A 323 25.08 -3.25 -4.42
N ASN A 324 25.60 -2.93 -5.61
CA ASN A 324 27.04 -2.87 -5.88
C ASN A 324 27.68 -1.75 -5.05
N SER A 325 28.04 -2.07 -3.82
CA SER A 325 28.77 -1.20 -2.90
C SER A 325 30.26 -1.39 -3.14
N VAL A 326 30.78 -0.67 -4.14
CA VAL A 326 32.21 -0.60 -4.45
C VAL A 326 32.67 0.84 -4.24
N GLU A 327 33.56 1.01 -3.26
CA GLU A 327 34.31 2.22 -2.91
C GLU A 327 33.51 3.45 -2.40
N GLY A 328 33.79 3.83 -1.16
CA GLY A 328 33.89 5.25 -0.79
C GLY A 328 32.88 5.76 0.22
N ASP A 329 31.63 5.92 -0.18
CA ASP A 329 30.61 6.65 0.60
C ASP A 329 29.61 5.71 1.26
N ALA A 330 29.88 5.37 2.52
CA ALA A 330 28.94 4.68 3.40
C ALA A 330 27.92 5.66 4.00
N ASP A 331 27.06 6.23 3.16
CA ASP A 331 25.88 6.95 3.64
C ASP A 331 24.94 5.94 4.32
N ALA A 332 24.68 6.14 5.62
CA ALA A 332 24.02 5.17 6.49
C ALA A 332 22.50 5.02 6.25
N ASN A 333 21.99 5.45 5.09
CA ASN A 333 20.57 5.65 4.84
C ASN A 333 20.17 5.34 3.38
N ASP A 334 20.67 4.22 2.85
CA ASP A 334 20.30 3.66 1.54
C ASP A 334 19.04 2.76 1.65
N PRO A 335 17.85 3.23 1.22
CA PRO A 335 16.60 2.46 1.30
C PRO A 335 16.53 1.27 0.32
N GLY A 336 17.55 1.09 -0.53
CA GLY A 336 17.62 -0.01 -1.49
C GLY A 336 17.82 -1.40 -0.87
N LYS A 337 18.14 -1.49 0.44
CA LYS A 337 18.58 -2.74 1.10
C LYS A 337 17.49 -3.51 1.87
N GLU A 338 16.33 -2.90 2.13
CA GLU A 338 15.29 -3.47 3.01
C GLU A 338 14.28 -4.37 2.27
N CYS A 339 13.83 -5.45 2.92
CA CYS A 339 12.83 -6.37 2.41
C CYS A 339 11.52 -5.66 2.01
N VAL A 340 11.06 -5.85 0.76
CA VAL A 340 9.85 -5.18 0.23
C VAL A 340 8.52 -5.65 0.86
N ILE A 341 8.58 -6.61 1.79
CA ILE A 341 7.42 -7.20 2.47
C ILE A 341 7.31 -6.68 3.91
N CYS A 342 8.39 -6.71 4.70
CA CYS A 342 8.37 -6.19 6.07
C CYS A 342 8.93 -4.77 6.24
N LEU A 343 9.74 -4.27 5.29
CA LEU A 343 10.43 -2.96 5.38
C LEU A 343 11.16 -2.79 6.73
N SER A 344 11.83 -3.84 7.20
CA SER A 344 12.49 -3.89 8.52
C SER A 344 13.79 -4.69 8.48
N GLU A 345 13.71 -5.91 7.94
CA GLU A 345 14.89 -6.77 7.79
C GLU A 345 15.56 -6.56 6.43
N PRO A 346 16.90 -6.70 6.33
CA PRO A 346 17.60 -6.63 5.05
C PRO A 346 17.15 -7.73 4.10
N ARG A 347 17.24 -7.46 2.80
CA ARG A 347 17.07 -8.49 1.77
C ARG A 347 18.20 -9.51 1.93
N ASP A 348 17.84 -10.79 2.03
CA ASP A 348 18.77 -11.92 2.08
C ASP A 348 18.34 -13.05 1.12
N THR A 349 17.14 -12.99 0.54
CA THR A 349 16.53 -14.10 -0.19
C THR A 349 16.22 -13.70 -1.64
N THR A 350 16.77 -14.49 -2.56
CA THR A 350 16.62 -14.36 -4.01
C THR A 350 15.57 -15.33 -4.55
N VAL A 351 14.70 -14.82 -5.43
CA VAL A 351 13.66 -15.60 -6.11
C VAL A 351 14.18 -16.16 -7.43
N LEU A 352 14.09 -17.48 -7.64
CA LEU A 352 14.47 -18.13 -8.91
C LEU A 352 13.23 -18.54 -9.72
N PRO A 353 13.25 -18.45 -11.06
CA PRO A 353 14.40 -18.11 -11.92
C PRO A 353 14.63 -16.60 -12.16
N CYS A 354 13.77 -15.72 -11.64
CA CYS A 354 13.81 -14.29 -11.99
C CYS A 354 14.95 -13.47 -11.35
N ARG A 355 15.75 -14.07 -10.46
CA ARG A 355 16.93 -13.50 -9.77
C ARG A 355 16.67 -12.20 -9.00
N HIS A 356 15.43 -11.94 -8.59
CA HIS A 356 15.10 -10.79 -7.75
C HIS A 356 15.34 -11.08 -6.27
N MET A 357 16.33 -10.41 -5.68
CA MET A 357 16.56 -10.34 -4.24
C MET A 357 15.71 -9.20 -3.69
N CYS A 358 14.57 -9.55 -3.10
CA CYS A 358 13.54 -8.58 -2.70
C CYS A 358 13.02 -8.80 -1.27
N MET A 359 13.34 -9.91 -0.61
CA MET A 359 12.79 -10.23 0.70
C MET A 359 13.82 -10.78 1.69
N CYS A 360 13.52 -10.68 2.98
CA CYS A 360 14.25 -11.37 4.03
C CYS A 360 13.76 -12.83 4.16
N SER A 361 14.55 -13.67 4.83
CA SER A 361 14.32 -15.11 4.88
C SER A 361 13.14 -15.49 5.77
N GLU A 362 12.67 -14.59 6.63
CA GLU A 362 11.42 -14.74 7.38
C GLU A 362 10.20 -14.53 6.49
N CYS A 363 10.12 -13.40 5.79
CA CYS A 363 9.07 -13.16 4.80
C CYS A 363 9.06 -14.21 3.68
N ALA A 364 10.23 -14.70 3.27
CA ALA A 364 10.35 -15.79 2.30
C ALA A 364 9.73 -17.11 2.80
N LYS A 365 9.87 -17.45 4.09
CA LYS A 365 9.23 -18.65 4.67
C LYS A 365 7.70 -18.53 4.67
N VAL A 366 7.17 -17.33 4.93
CA VAL A 366 5.72 -17.06 4.90
C VAL A 366 5.19 -17.10 3.46
N LEU A 367 5.92 -16.51 2.50
CA LEU A 367 5.50 -16.38 1.10
C LEU A 367 5.22 -17.73 0.44
N ARG A 368 5.97 -18.79 0.79
CA ARG A 368 5.76 -20.18 0.30
C ARG A 368 4.34 -20.71 0.49
N TYR A 369 3.59 -20.20 1.47
CA TYR A 369 2.23 -20.65 1.79
C TYR A 369 1.15 -19.71 1.27
N GLN A 370 1.51 -18.54 0.75
CA GLN A 370 0.57 -17.46 0.41
C GLN A 370 0.57 -17.09 -1.08
N THR A 371 1.71 -17.15 -1.77
CA THR A 371 1.78 -16.84 -3.21
C THR A 371 2.95 -17.54 -3.89
N THR A 372 2.71 -18.07 -5.09
CA THR A 372 3.71 -18.73 -5.93
C THR A 372 4.37 -17.79 -6.94
N ARG A 373 4.30 -16.46 -6.72
CA ARG A 373 4.81 -15.43 -7.66
C ARG A 373 5.78 -14.45 -6.99
N CYS A 374 6.80 -14.03 -7.75
CA CYS A 374 7.75 -13.00 -7.33
C CYS A 374 7.05 -11.65 -7.05
N PRO A 375 7.30 -10.96 -5.91
CA PRO A 375 6.71 -9.65 -5.63
C PRO A 375 7.07 -8.55 -6.64
N ILE A 376 8.24 -8.63 -7.28
CA ILE A 376 8.72 -7.62 -8.23
C ILE A 376 8.17 -7.86 -9.63
N CYS A 377 8.55 -8.97 -10.28
CA CYS A 377 8.22 -9.24 -11.68
C CYS A 377 7.00 -10.14 -11.90
N ARG A 378 6.34 -10.63 -10.83
CA ARG A 378 5.17 -11.54 -10.86
C ARG A 378 5.38 -12.90 -11.55
N GLN A 379 6.61 -13.20 -12.00
CA GLN A 379 7.01 -14.49 -12.55
C GLN A 379 6.86 -15.61 -11.50
N PRO A 380 6.48 -16.84 -11.88
CA PRO A 380 6.35 -17.95 -10.93
C PRO A 380 7.66 -18.24 -10.20
N VAL A 381 7.56 -18.60 -8.92
CA VAL A 381 8.68 -18.98 -8.07
C VAL A 381 8.89 -20.48 -8.15
N GLU A 382 10.06 -20.89 -8.63
CA GLU A 382 10.47 -22.30 -8.60
C GLU A 382 11.16 -22.64 -7.28
N ARG A 383 12.11 -21.80 -6.86
CA ARG A 383 12.90 -21.97 -5.62
C ARG A 383 13.26 -20.63 -5.00
N LEU A 384 13.54 -20.66 -3.70
CA LEU A 384 14.03 -19.52 -2.92
C LEU A 384 15.46 -19.81 -2.43
N LEU A 385 16.39 -18.87 -2.64
CA LEU A 385 17.79 -19.00 -2.27
C LEU A 385 18.17 -17.96 -1.21
N GLU A 386 18.51 -18.42 0.00
CA GLU A 386 18.98 -17.60 1.12
C GLU A 386 20.48 -17.36 1.00
N ILE A 387 20.89 -16.09 0.95
CA ILE A 387 22.25 -15.60 0.76
C ILE A 387 22.63 -14.75 1.98
N LYS A 388 23.60 -15.23 2.75
CA LYS A 388 24.10 -14.51 3.92
C LYS A 388 25.13 -13.46 3.50
N VAL A 389 24.76 -12.18 3.63
CA VAL A 389 25.68 -11.05 3.48
C VAL A 389 26.39 -10.82 4.82
N ASN A 390 27.70 -11.07 4.89
CA ASN A 390 28.49 -10.86 6.10
C ASN A 390 28.90 -9.39 6.25
N ASN A 391 28.07 -8.57 6.90
CA ASN A 391 28.50 -7.25 7.38
C ASN A 391 29.41 -7.42 8.61
N LYS A 392 30.72 -7.32 8.42
CA LYS A 392 31.74 -7.23 9.49
C LYS A 392 32.55 -5.95 9.35
N ALA A 393 32.03 -4.85 9.88
CA ALA A 393 32.74 -3.57 9.96
C ALA A 393 32.17 -2.67 11.08
N GLU A 394 32.03 -3.19 12.31
CA GLU A 394 31.59 -2.37 13.44
C GLU A 394 32.05 -2.95 14.80
N GLU A 395 33.36 -2.88 15.05
CA GLU A 395 33.94 -3.00 16.40
C GLU A 395 35.30 -2.30 16.41
N GLN A 396 35.59 -1.54 17.48
CA GLN A 396 36.80 -0.71 17.72
C GLN A 396 36.86 0.66 17.01
N GLN A 397 36.43 1.73 17.72
CA GLN A 397 37.34 2.77 18.22
C GLN A 397 36.64 3.78 19.15
N GLN A 398 37.27 4.09 20.29
CA GLN A 398 36.88 5.18 21.20
C GLN A 398 37.63 6.47 20.83
N PRO A 399 37.09 7.66 21.12
CA PRO A 399 37.72 8.93 20.73
C PRO A 399 38.78 9.43 21.72
N SER A 400 39.79 10.13 21.21
CA SER A 400 40.73 10.98 21.98
C SER A 400 40.80 12.39 21.35
N PRO A 401 40.85 13.48 22.14
CA PRO A 401 40.75 14.84 21.63
C PRO A 401 42.10 15.49 21.25
N ASP A 402 41.98 16.69 20.67
CA ASP A 402 42.97 17.78 20.48
C ASP A 402 43.62 17.95 19.09
N SER A 403 43.14 18.97 18.35
CA SER A 403 43.97 20.03 17.72
C SER A 403 43.10 21.13 17.05
N PRO A 404 43.58 22.39 16.96
CA PRO A 404 42.70 23.55 16.77
C PRO A 404 42.46 23.98 15.30
N ILE A 405 41.26 24.49 15.05
CA ILE A 405 40.85 25.12 13.78
C ILE A 405 41.55 26.48 13.61
N LYS A 406 42.22 26.69 12.47
CA LYS A 406 42.64 28.03 12.01
C LYS A 406 41.72 28.53 10.90
N VAL A 407 41.00 29.60 11.19
CA VAL A 407 40.29 30.39 10.17
C VAL A 407 41.34 31.19 9.39
N ASN A 408 41.26 31.18 8.05
CA ASN A 408 42.05 32.09 7.23
C ASN A 408 41.20 32.66 6.10
N SER A 409 40.96 33.97 6.16
CA SER A 409 40.21 34.72 5.17
C SER A 409 41.14 35.23 4.06
N LYS A 410 40.91 34.80 2.82
CA LYS A 410 41.33 35.54 1.61
C LYS A 410 40.26 35.45 0.54
N ALA A 411 39.92 36.60 -0.01
CA ALA A 411 39.16 36.71 -1.25
C ALA A 411 40.14 36.86 -2.41
N GLU A 412 39.98 36.04 -3.45
CA GLU A 412 40.68 36.20 -4.74
C GLU A 412 39.66 36.03 -5.88
N GLU A 413 39.93 36.73 -6.98
CA GLU A 413 38.94 37.06 -8.01
C GLU A 413 38.62 35.88 -8.94
N HIS A 414 37.34 35.64 -9.20
CA HIS A 414 36.90 34.64 -10.18
C HIS A 414 37.05 35.16 -11.62
N GLN A 415 38.03 34.63 -12.35
CA GLN A 415 37.99 34.66 -13.80
C GLN A 415 36.96 33.63 -14.30
N GLN A 416 36.03 34.07 -15.13
CA GLN A 416 34.96 33.23 -15.67
C GLN A 416 35.50 32.24 -16.70
N GLN A 417 35.59 30.96 -16.33
CA GLN A 417 35.62 29.85 -17.27
C GLN A 417 34.18 29.40 -17.58
N PRO A 418 33.89 28.92 -18.80
CA PRO A 418 32.55 28.49 -19.16
C PRO A 418 32.15 27.25 -18.35
N SER A 419 31.05 27.36 -17.59
CA SER A 419 30.52 26.25 -16.81
C SER A 419 30.08 25.11 -17.73
N GLN A 420 30.85 24.02 -17.76
CA GLN A 420 30.32 22.74 -18.23
C GLN A 420 29.12 22.40 -17.33
N SER A 421 27.96 22.15 -17.95
CA SER A 421 26.73 21.84 -17.22
C SER A 421 26.90 20.53 -16.48
N LEU A 422 27.08 20.60 -15.15
CA LEU A 422 26.93 19.44 -14.28
C LEU A 422 25.55 18.82 -14.56
N PRO A 423 25.44 17.49 -14.70
CA PRO A 423 24.15 16.85 -14.83
C PRO A 423 23.32 17.22 -13.61
N ILE A 424 22.16 17.83 -13.83
CA ILE A 424 21.21 18.17 -12.77
C ILE A 424 20.87 16.84 -12.08
N PRO A 425 21.17 16.67 -10.78
CA PRO A 425 20.84 15.44 -10.10
C PRO A 425 19.34 15.20 -10.24
N HIS A 426 18.96 13.99 -10.64
CA HIS A 426 17.56 13.60 -10.68
C HIS A 426 16.98 13.86 -9.29
N ARG A 427 16.09 14.86 -9.20
CA ARG A 427 15.54 15.32 -7.94
C ARG A 427 14.72 14.18 -7.35
N GLU A 428 15.28 13.50 -6.35
CA GLU A 428 14.59 12.45 -5.60
C GLU A 428 13.38 13.08 -4.91
N GLU A 429 12.23 12.98 -5.58
CA GLU A 429 10.98 13.53 -5.08
C GLU A 429 10.44 12.56 -4.02
N VAL A 430 10.83 12.79 -2.77
CA VAL A 430 10.32 12.05 -1.60
C VAL A 430 8.82 12.35 -1.44
N LYS A 431 7.97 11.56 -2.10
CA LYS A 431 6.50 11.62 -2.01
C LYS A 431 5.95 11.04 -0.70
N ALA A 432 6.45 11.53 0.43
CA ALA A 432 6.09 11.07 1.78
C ALA A 432 4.97 11.91 2.44
N SER A 433 4.12 12.58 1.66
CA SER A 433 3.16 13.58 2.17
C SER A 433 1.70 13.13 2.06
N ALA A 434 1.18 12.48 3.10
CA ALA A 434 -0.22 12.10 3.23
C ALA A 434 -1.12 13.28 3.69
N ASN A 435 -0.93 14.48 3.13
CA ASN A 435 -1.71 15.68 3.43
C ASN A 435 -2.74 16.03 2.34
N VAL A 436 -2.74 15.29 1.22
CA VAL A 436 -3.66 15.45 0.09
C VAL A 436 -4.66 14.28 0.09
N PHE A 437 -5.93 14.59 -0.14
CA PHE A 437 -7.02 13.63 -0.34
C PHE A 437 -7.65 13.81 -1.73
N GLY A 438 -8.09 12.72 -2.38
CA GLY A 438 -8.65 12.74 -3.74
C GLY A 438 -7.58 12.68 -4.84
N ASN A 439 -8.00 12.28 -6.05
CA ASN A 439 -7.14 12.15 -7.23
C ASN A 439 -7.36 13.29 -8.25
N TYR A 440 -8.60 13.70 -8.44
CA TYR A 440 -9.06 14.74 -9.38
C TYR A 440 -9.54 15.98 -8.63
N PHE A 441 -10.41 15.82 -7.63
CA PHE A 441 -10.81 16.88 -6.69
C PHE A 441 -9.90 16.82 -5.45
N GLN A 442 -8.68 17.34 -5.62
CA GLN A 442 -7.62 17.19 -4.63
C GLN A 442 -7.74 18.21 -3.50
N VAL A 443 -7.76 17.76 -2.24
CA VAL A 443 -7.81 18.63 -1.05
C VAL A 443 -6.54 18.44 -0.24
N ALA A 444 -5.66 19.44 -0.27
CA ALA A 444 -4.45 19.49 0.55
C ALA A 444 -4.73 20.29 1.84
N THR A 445 -4.77 19.64 3.01
CA THR A 445 -4.97 20.37 4.29
C THR A 445 -3.64 20.87 4.87
N TYR A 446 -3.68 21.91 5.70
CA TYR A 446 -2.51 22.44 6.41
C TYR A 446 -2.84 23.05 7.79
N GLY A 447 -1.79 23.21 8.60
CA GLY A 447 -1.81 23.93 9.87
C GLY A 447 -2.08 23.07 11.12
N GLU A 448 -1.60 23.57 12.25
CA GLU A 448 -1.69 22.95 13.57
C GLU A 448 -2.76 23.63 14.43
N SER A 449 -3.29 22.90 15.41
CA SER A 449 -4.34 23.43 16.31
C SER A 449 -3.97 24.68 17.12
N HIS A 450 -2.67 24.93 17.31
CA HIS A 450 -2.12 26.11 17.99
C HIS A 450 -1.12 26.87 17.10
N GLY A 451 -1.16 26.65 15.78
CA GLY A 451 -0.45 27.48 14.80
C GLY A 451 -1.21 28.79 14.52
N GLY A 452 -0.69 29.63 13.61
CA GLY A 452 -1.35 30.88 13.22
C GLY A 452 -2.74 30.70 12.58
N GLY A 453 -3.01 29.52 12.02
CA GLY A 453 -4.31 29.12 11.49
C GLY A 453 -4.25 27.72 10.90
N VAL A 454 -5.40 27.27 10.39
CA VAL A 454 -5.56 26.01 9.65
C VAL A 454 -6.28 26.30 8.33
N GLY A 455 -6.30 25.33 7.42
CA GLY A 455 -7.02 25.51 6.16
C GLY A 455 -6.79 24.38 5.15
N CYS A 456 -7.14 24.67 3.90
CA CYS A 456 -6.92 23.78 2.77
C CYS A 456 -6.59 24.54 1.49
N VAL A 457 -5.96 23.83 0.56
CA VAL A 457 -5.91 24.18 -0.86
C VAL A 457 -6.70 23.12 -1.62
N ILE A 458 -7.64 23.55 -2.45
CA ILE A 458 -8.51 22.68 -3.26
C ILE A 458 -8.10 22.83 -4.72
N SER A 459 -7.60 21.76 -5.32
CA SER A 459 -7.17 21.70 -6.73
C SER A 459 -8.12 20.84 -7.54
N GLY A 460 -8.27 21.16 -8.83
CA GLY A 460 -9.19 20.45 -9.73
C GLY A 460 -10.67 20.83 -9.59
N CYS A 461 -11.00 21.81 -8.76
CA CYS A 461 -12.37 22.35 -8.73
C CYS A 461 -12.77 22.87 -10.13
N PRO A 462 -13.95 22.49 -10.67
CA PRO A 462 -14.45 23.05 -11.92
C PRO A 462 -14.57 24.58 -11.90
N PRO A 463 -14.33 25.28 -13.03
CA PRO A 463 -14.52 26.72 -13.16
C PRO A 463 -16.00 27.11 -13.30
N ARG A 464 -16.31 28.39 -13.04
CA ARG A 464 -17.64 29.02 -13.17
C ARG A 464 -18.71 28.49 -12.21
N ILE A 465 -18.30 27.92 -11.08
CA ILE A 465 -19.21 27.57 -9.98
C ILE A 465 -19.33 28.80 -9.06
N PRO A 466 -20.54 29.29 -8.72
CA PRO A 466 -20.70 30.37 -7.76
C PRO A 466 -20.16 29.96 -6.38
N LEU A 467 -19.27 30.76 -5.80
CA LEU A 467 -18.62 30.46 -4.52
C LEU A 467 -18.27 31.73 -3.75
N THR A 468 -18.65 31.73 -2.47
CA THR A 468 -18.37 32.77 -1.47
C THR A 468 -17.97 32.12 -0.14
N GLU A 469 -17.37 32.88 0.78
CA GLU A 469 -17.13 32.40 2.15
C GLU A 469 -18.42 31.94 2.84
N ALA A 470 -19.55 32.59 2.57
CA ALA A 470 -20.84 32.25 3.19
C ALA A 470 -21.28 30.81 2.88
N ASP A 471 -20.96 30.29 1.69
CA ASP A 471 -21.26 28.91 1.30
C ASP A 471 -20.51 27.89 2.18
N MET A 472 -19.23 28.18 2.49
CA MET A 472 -18.41 27.33 3.37
C MET A 472 -18.74 27.54 4.85
N GLN A 473 -19.11 28.77 5.22
CA GLN A 473 -19.32 29.16 6.60
C GLN A 473 -20.48 28.40 7.25
N VAL A 474 -21.53 28.02 6.50
CA VAL A 474 -22.65 27.23 7.03
C VAL A 474 -22.16 25.88 7.61
N GLU A 475 -21.32 25.16 6.87
CA GLU A 475 -20.81 23.86 7.30
C GLU A 475 -19.74 23.98 8.40
N LEU A 476 -18.88 25.00 8.30
CA LEU A 476 -17.91 25.32 9.36
C LEU A 476 -18.61 25.72 10.67
N ASP A 477 -19.71 26.47 10.59
CA ASP A 477 -20.55 26.85 11.73
C ASP A 477 -21.18 25.63 12.39
N ARG A 478 -21.64 24.63 11.63
CA ARG A 478 -22.14 23.34 12.17
C ARG A 478 -21.04 22.56 12.90
N ARG A 479 -19.80 22.63 12.41
CA ARG A 479 -18.62 21.91 12.92
C ARG A 479 -17.93 22.59 14.13
N ARG A 480 -18.14 23.90 14.29
CA ARG A 480 -17.54 24.76 15.32
C ARG A 480 -17.70 24.18 16.75
N PRO A 481 -16.69 24.30 17.63
CA PRO A 481 -16.82 23.94 19.04
C PRO A 481 -17.71 24.93 19.83
N GLY A 482 -18.12 24.57 21.05
CA GLY A 482 -18.74 25.51 21.98
C GLY A 482 -20.20 25.89 21.69
N GLN A 483 -20.85 25.21 20.74
CA GLN A 483 -22.27 25.43 20.42
C GLN A 483 -23.22 25.04 21.56
N SER A 484 -22.87 24.05 22.38
CA SER A 484 -23.80 23.45 23.34
C SER A 484 -23.10 22.87 24.58
N ARG A 485 -23.88 22.64 25.65
CA ARG A 485 -23.42 22.01 26.92
C ARG A 485 -22.81 20.61 26.75
N ILE A 486 -23.14 19.90 25.67
CA ILE A 486 -22.66 18.54 25.38
C ILE A 486 -21.41 18.51 24.48
N THR A 487 -20.84 19.68 24.16
CA THR A 487 -19.60 19.83 23.39
C THR A 487 -18.54 20.58 24.20
N THR A 488 -17.31 20.61 23.70
CA THR A 488 -16.19 21.30 24.34
C THR A 488 -16.45 22.80 24.45
N PRO A 489 -16.23 23.45 25.62
CA PRO A 489 -16.50 24.87 25.84
C PRO A 489 -15.42 25.80 25.26
N ARG A 490 -14.87 25.47 24.08
CA ARG A 490 -13.98 26.32 23.29
C ARG A 490 -14.80 27.23 22.39
N LYS A 491 -14.41 28.50 22.26
CA LYS A 491 -15.12 29.51 21.48
C LYS A 491 -14.26 29.95 20.29
N GLU A 492 -14.09 29.05 19.35
CA GLU A 492 -13.50 29.37 18.03
C GLU A 492 -14.62 29.83 17.10
N THR A 493 -14.38 30.85 16.27
CA THR A 493 -15.39 31.36 15.32
C THR A 493 -15.52 30.49 14.07
N ASP A 494 -14.43 29.80 13.71
CA ASP A 494 -14.24 29.01 12.48
C ASP A 494 -14.52 29.82 11.20
N THR A 495 -14.20 31.12 11.25
CA THR A 495 -14.41 32.06 10.14
C THR A 495 -13.42 31.81 9.01
N CYS A 496 -13.90 31.41 7.84
CA CYS A 496 -13.06 31.21 6.65
C CYS A 496 -12.85 32.51 5.85
N LYS A 497 -11.75 32.52 5.10
CA LYS A 497 -11.46 33.48 4.02
C LYS A 497 -10.97 32.71 2.80
N ILE A 498 -11.45 33.06 1.63
CA ILE A 498 -10.94 32.56 0.36
C ILE A 498 -9.83 33.52 -0.11
N LEU A 499 -8.64 32.98 -0.38
CA LEU A 499 -7.44 33.75 -0.71
C LEU A 499 -7.02 33.60 -2.19
N SER A 500 -7.52 32.57 -2.88
CA SER A 500 -7.27 32.32 -4.31
C SER A 500 -8.37 31.45 -4.92
N GLY A 501 -8.34 31.25 -6.25
CA GLY A 501 -9.21 30.31 -6.96
C GLY A 501 -10.63 30.81 -7.23
N THR A 502 -10.93 32.06 -6.87
CA THR A 502 -12.21 32.74 -7.15
C THR A 502 -12.00 34.13 -7.73
N HIS A 503 -12.87 34.52 -8.66
CA HIS A 503 -12.96 35.87 -9.21
C HIS A 503 -14.44 36.23 -9.40
N GLU A 504 -14.85 37.45 -9.01
CA GLU A 504 -16.25 37.93 -9.10
C GLU A 504 -17.30 36.96 -8.52
N GLY A 505 -16.96 36.24 -7.44
CA GLY A 505 -17.84 35.26 -6.80
C GLY A 505 -17.99 33.93 -7.55
N MET A 506 -17.13 33.66 -8.54
CA MET A 506 -17.08 32.42 -9.32
C MET A 506 -15.74 31.71 -9.15
N THR A 507 -15.72 30.37 -9.15
CA THR A 507 -14.47 29.59 -9.23
C THR A 507 -13.76 29.81 -10.56
N THR A 508 -12.43 29.90 -10.54
CA THR A 508 -11.60 30.14 -11.73
C THR A 508 -11.14 28.85 -12.42
N GLY A 509 -11.32 27.68 -11.79
CA GLY A 509 -10.68 26.43 -12.20
C GLY A 509 -9.23 26.27 -11.73
N THR A 510 -8.67 27.29 -11.06
CA THR A 510 -7.34 27.25 -10.44
C THR A 510 -7.45 26.98 -8.94
N PRO A 511 -6.35 26.61 -8.24
CA PRO A 511 -6.43 26.18 -6.85
C PRO A 511 -7.06 27.21 -5.90
N ILE A 512 -8.05 26.76 -5.12
CA ILE A 512 -8.79 27.55 -4.14
C ILE A 512 -8.13 27.41 -2.77
N HIS A 513 -7.56 28.51 -2.27
CA HIS A 513 -6.92 28.55 -0.96
C HIS A 513 -7.90 29.08 0.09
N VAL A 514 -8.19 28.27 1.11
CA VAL A 514 -9.11 28.63 2.21
C VAL A 514 -8.34 28.68 3.52
N PHE A 515 -8.36 29.83 4.21
CA PHE A 515 -7.69 30.06 5.48
C PHE A 515 -8.68 30.35 6.63
N VAL A 516 -8.43 29.74 7.79
CA VAL A 516 -9.17 29.97 9.04
C VAL A 516 -8.16 30.25 10.18
N PRO A 517 -8.20 31.42 10.83
CA PRO A 517 -7.33 31.71 11.97
C PRO A 517 -7.74 30.91 13.23
N ASN A 518 -6.78 30.62 14.10
CA ASN A 518 -7.02 30.04 15.43
C ASN A 518 -7.10 31.17 16.47
N THR A 519 -8.17 31.28 17.26
CA THR A 519 -8.45 32.46 18.11
C THR A 519 -8.62 32.19 19.61
N ASP A 520 -8.94 30.98 20.07
CA ASP A 520 -9.10 30.63 21.51
C ASP A 520 -7.92 29.77 22.02
N GLN A 521 -6.70 30.18 21.68
CA GLN A 521 -5.47 29.52 22.12
C GLN A 521 -5.12 29.87 23.57
N ARG A 522 -4.92 28.84 24.40
CA ARG A 522 -4.47 28.99 25.80
C ARG A 522 -3.32 28.04 26.08
N GLY A 523 -2.08 28.53 25.90
CA GLY A 523 -0.88 27.71 26.06
C GLY A 523 -0.69 27.13 27.47
N GLY A 524 -1.22 27.79 28.50
CA GLY A 524 -1.11 27.35 29.89
C GLY A 524 -1.87 26.07 30.24
N ASP A 525 -2.90 25.69 29.47
CA ASP A 525 -3.75 24.52 29.73
C ASP A 525 -3.02 23.17 29.46
N TYR A 526 -1.80 23.18 28.92
CA TYR A 526 -1.12 21.99 28.37
C TYR A 526 0.26 21.68 28.99
N SER A 527 0.69 22.39 30.03
CA SER A 527 2.03 22.23 30.63
C SER A 527 2.28 20.84 31.24
N GLU A 528 1.26 20.20 31.79
CA GLU A 528 1.35 18.81 32.30
C GLU A 528 1.40 17.78 31.15
N MET A 529 0.77 18.06 30.01
CA MET A 529 0.80 17.18 28.82
C MET A 529 2.15 17.18 28.09
N ALA A 530 3.04 18.14 28.38
CA ALA A 530 4.40 18.12 27.84
C ALA A 530 5.22 16.94 28.40
N LYS A 531 4.92 16.51 29.63
CA LYS A 531 5.72 15.55 30.40
C LYS A 531 5.34 14.08 30.17
N ALA A 532 4.19 13.83 29.56
CA ALA A 532 3.62 12.49 29.41
C ALA A 532 2.95 12.33 28.03
N TYR A 533 2.82 11.09 27.57
CA TYR A 533 1.95 10.79 26.43
C TYR A 533 0.50 10.69 26.90
N ARG A 534 -0.47 11.22 26.13
CA ARG A 534 -1.89 10.99 26.45
C ARG A 534 -2.32 9.58 26.03
N PRO A 535 -2.89 8.76 26.95
CA PRO A 535 -3.47 7.46 26.59
C PRO A 535 -4.44 7.57 25.43
N SER A 536 -4.34 6.64 24.46
CA SER A 536 -5.20 6.62 23.26
C SER A 536 -5.15 7.90 22.39
N HIS A 537 -4.15 8.77 22.56
CA HIS A 537 -3.85 9.88 21.65
C HIS A 537 -2.66 9.53 20.74
N ALA A 538 -2.46 10.30 19.67
CA ALA A 538 -1.36 10.10 18.73
C ALA A 538 0.01 10.61 19.23
N ASP A 539 0.14 10.93 20.53
CA ASP A 539 1.29 11.64 21.06
C ASP A 539 2.59 10.82 20.96
N ALA A 540 2.57 9.58 21.44
CA ALA A 540 3.71 8.67 21.37
C ALA A 540 4.05 8.33 19.92
N THR A 541 3.05 7.99 19.10
CA THR A 541 3.27 7.58 17.71
C THR A 541 3.79 8.73 16.82
N TYR A 542 3.42 9.98 17.10
CA TYR A 542 4.03 11.14 16.43
C TYR A 542 5.46 11.38 16.90
N ASP A 543 5.75 11.23 18.19
CA ASP A 543 7.12 11.44 18.71
C ASP A 543 8.07 10.34 18.21
N PHE A 544 7.65 9.08 18.21
CA PHE A 544 8.41 7.97 17.60
C PHE A 544 8.60 8.12 16.09
N LYS A 545 7.59 8.60 15.35
CA LYS A 545 7.66 8.72 13.88
C LYS A 545 8.46 9.94 13.40
N TYR A 546 8.39 11.06 14.13
CA TYR A 546 8.90 12.35 13.66
C TYR A 546 9.97 12.97 14.57
N GLY A 547 10.26 12.39 15.74
CA GLY A 547 11.18 12.94 16.75
C GLY A 547 10.73 14.25 17.42
N VAL A 548 9.65 14.86 16.93
CA VAL A 548 9.17 16.18 17.34
C VAL A 548 7.64 16.15 17.52
N ARG A 549 7.18 16.38 18.75
CA ARG A 549 5.76 16.44 19.12
C ARG A 549 5.30 17.87 19.40
N ALA A 550 4.34 18.36 18.61
CA ALA A 550 3.58 19.56 18.94
C ALA A 550 2.57 19.28 20.07
N VAL A 551 3.05 19.40 21.32
CA VAL A 551 2.31 19.10 22.56
C VAL A 551 0.98 19.85 22.65
N GLN A 552 0.96 21.12 22.27
CA GLN A 552 -0.20 22.00 22.41
C GLN A 552 -1.35 21.55 21.49
N GLY A 553 -2.48 21.17 22.09
CA GLY A 553 -3.69 20.74 21.38
C GLY A 553 -3.58 19.48 20.52
N GLY A 554 -2.44 18.75 20.56
CA GLY A 554 -2.15 17.62 19.68
C GLY A 554 -1.68 18.00 18.27
N GLY A 555 -1.23 19.25 18.05
CA GLY A 555 -0.60 19.65 16.79
C GLY A 555 -1.48 19.39 15.56
N ARG A 556 -0.94 18.62 14.61
CA ARG A 556 -1.61 18.21 13.36
C ARG A 556 -2.54 16.99 13.50
N SER A 557 -2.34 16.15 14.51
CA SER A 557 -3.29 15.05 14.84
C SER A 557 -4.62 15.54 15.43
N SER A 558 -4.67 16.82 15.79
CA SER A 558 -5.82 17.47 16.39
C SER A 558 -6.99 17.51 15.41
N ALA A 559 -8.21 17.31 15.94
CA ALA A 559 -9.43 17.47 15.14
C ALA A 559 -9.55 18.87 14.51
N ARG A 560 -8.80 19.90 14.93
CA ARG A 560 -8.79 21.23 14.29
C ARG A 560 -8.62 21.14 12.77
N GLU A 561 -7.73 20.26 12.30
CA GLU A 561 -7.40 19.98 10.89
C GLU A 561 -8.65 19.79 10.01
N THR A 562 -9.74 19.23 10.56
CA THR A 562 -10.96 18.95 9.80
C THR A 562 -11.72 20.21 9.35
N ILE A 563 -11.28 21.42 9.71
CA ILE A 563 -11.71 22.67 9.04
C ILE A 563 -11.45 22.58 7.54
N GLY A 564 -10.27 22.13 7.12
CA GLY A 564 -9.93 22.05 5.70
C GLY A 564 -10.81 21.06 4.96
N ARG A 565 -11.10 19.92 5.60
CA ARG A 565 -12.02 18.90 5.09
C ARG A 565 -13.46 19.42 4.96
N VAL A 566 -13.95 20.16 5.95
CA VAL A 566 -15.33 20.68 5.96
C VAL A 566 -15.51 21.87 5.01
N ALA A 567 -14.53 22.77 4.91
CA ALA A 567 -14.55 23.84 3.92
C ALA A 567 -14.55 23.31 2.48
N ALA A 568 -13.71 22.31 2.19
CA ALA A 568 -13.70 21.65 0.89
C ALA A 568 -14.96 20.80 0.64
N GLY A 569 -15.47 20.12 1.68
CA GLY A 569 -16.72 19.36 1.64
C GLY A 569 -17.93 20.23 1.34
N ALA A 570 -18.00 21.45 1.86
CA ALA A 570 -19.07 22.41 1.54
C ALA A 570 -19.10 22.76 0.04
N LEU A 571 -17.93 23.00 -0.56
CA LEU A 571 -17.81 23.23 -2.00
C LEU A 571 -18.20 21.98 -2.81
N ALA A 572 -17.75 20.80 -2.39
CA ALA A 572 -18.13 19.53 -3.03
C ALA A 572 -19.64 19.27 -2.95
N LYS A 573 -20.28 19.44 -1.78
CA LYS A 573 -21.75 19.37 -1.60
C LYS A 573 -22.47 20.33 -2.55
N LYS A 574 -22.00 21.58 -2.67
CA LYS A 574 -22.58 22.58 -3.58
C LYS A 574 -22.50 22.15 -5.04
N ILE A 575 -21.34 21.66 -5.50
CA ILE A 575 -21.16 21.20 -6.89
C ILE A 575 -22.02 19.95 -7.18
N LEU A 576 -22.00 18.97 -6.27
CA LEU A 576 -22.79 17.74 -6.38
C LEU A 576 -24.31 18.03 -6.45
N LYS A 577 -24.82 18.95 -5.62
CA LYS A 577 -26.23 19.38 -5.67
C LYS A 577 -26.55 20.08 -6.99
N LEU A 578 -25.66 20.95 -7.51
CA LEU A 578 -25.86 21.67 -8.77
C LEU A 578 -25.79 20.78 -10.02
N LYS A 579 -24.89 19.78 -10.05
CA LYS A 579 -24.67 18.90 -11.23
C LYS A 579 -25.64 17.72 -11.28
N SER A 580 -26.03 17.17 -10.13
CA SER A 580 -26.76 15.88 -10.06
C SER A 580 -27.91 15.84 -9.05
N GLY A 581 -28.22 16.95 -8.35
CA GLY A 581 -29.26 16.96 -7.31
C GLY A 581 -28.92 16.18 -6.05
N VAL A 582 -27.68 15.66 -5.95
CA VAL A 582 -27.15 14.86 -4.85
C VAL A 582 -27.34 15.57 -3.52
N GLU A 583 -27.86 14.84 -2.55
CA GLU A 583 -28.09 15.32 -1.20
C GLU A 583 -27.40 14.41 -0.20
N ILE A 584 -26.59 14.99 0.68
CA ILE A 584 -25.81 14.25 1.68
C ILE A 584 -26.20 14.78 3.05
N LEU A 585 -26.75 13.90 3.88
CA LEU A 585 -27.18 14.18 5.24
C LEU A 585 -26.54 13.17 6.18
N ALA A 586 -26.16 13.58 7.38
CA ALA A 586 -25.74 12.65 8.42
C ALA A 586 -26.35 13.02 9.78
N PHE A 587 -26.52 12.02 10.63
CA PHE A 587 -27.13 12.18 11.94
C PHE A 587 -26.57 11.18 12.94
N VAL A 588 -26.76 11.48 14.23
CA VAL A 588 -26.30 10.63 15.32
C VAL A 588 -27.33 9.53 15.57
N SER A 589 -26.95 8.28 15.27
CA SER A 589 -27.77 7.08 15.43
C SER A 589 -27.44 6.28 16.69
N LYS A 590 -26.30 6.55 17.34
CA LYS A 590 -25.95 5.93 18.63
C LYS A 590 -25.11 6.87 19.49
N VAL A 591 -25.40 6.90 20.78
CA VAL A 591 -24.52 7.46 21.81
C VAL A 591 -24.44 6.50 22.99
N HIS A 592 -23.24 5.98 23.26
CA HIS A 592 -23.02 4.92 24.27
C HIS A 592 -23.97 3.73 24.07
N GLN A 593 -24.88 3.48 25.03
CA GLN A 593 -25.89 2.40 24.96
C GLN A 593 -27.25 2.88 24.45
N VAL A 594 -27.42 4.18 24.15
CA VAL A 594 -28.64 4.68 23.49
C VAL A 594 -28.47 4.48 22.00
N VAL A 595 -29.16 3.49 21.45
CA VAL A 595 -29.17 3.13 20.03
C VAL A 595 -30.53 3.51 19.46
N LEU A 596 -30.52 4.21 18.33
CA LEU A 596 -31.72 4.49 17.54
C LEU A 596 -32.16 3.19 16.82
N PRO A 597 -33.45 2.79 16.87
CA PRO A 597 -33.95 1.65 16.10
C PRO A 597 -33.74 1.87 14.60
N GLU A 598 -33.55 0.80 13.83
CA GLU A 598 -33.20 0.94 12.40
C GLU A 598 -34.34 1.60 11.60
N ASP A 599 -35.59 1.20 11.86
CA ASP A 599 -36.78 1.77 11.20
C ASP A 599 -37.24 3.13 11.79
N ALA A 600 -36.52 3.71 12.75
CA ALA A 600 -36.93 4.97 13.39
C ALA A 600 -36.68 6.22 12.50
N VAL A 601 -35.95 6.07 11.41
CA VAL A 601 -35.64 7.16 10.46
C VAL A 601 -35.82 6.66 9.05
N ASP A 602 -36.83 7.19 8.37
CA ASP A 602 -37.01 7.02 6.94
C ASP A 602 -35.89 7.77 6.17
N TYR A 603 -35.08 7.03 5.42
CA TYR A 603 -33.94 7.57 4.68
C TYR A 603 -34.36 8.33 3.42
N ASP A 604 -35.57 8.18 2.91
CA ASP A 604 -36.09 8.97 1.79
C ASP A 604 -36.57 10.35 2.24
N THR A 605 -37.18 10.43 3.43
CA THR A 605 -37.86 11.67 3.88
C THR A 605 -37.16 12.46 4.97
N VAL A 606 -36.15 11.92 5.68
CA VAL A 606 -35.45 12.68 6.74
C VAL A 606 -34.84 13.99 6.22
N THR A 607 -35.04 15.09 6.96
CA THR A 607 -34.61 16.43 6.54
C THR A 607 -33.50 17.03 7.41
N MET A 608 -32.80 18.01 6.84
CA MET A 608 -31.76 18.77 7.53
C MET A 608 -32.29 19.50 8.78
N GLU A 609 -33.53 20.00 8.74
CA GLU A 609 -34.20 20.69 9.85
C GLU A 609 -34.49 19.74 11.01
N GLN A 610 -34.88 18.49 10.73
CA GLN A 610 -35.08 17.47 11.76
C GLN A 610 -33.74 17.15 12.46
N ILE A 611 -32.66 17.04 11.67
CA ILE A 611 -31.31 16.75 12.18
C ILE A 611 -30.79 17.92 13.05
N GLU A 612 -30.84 19.16 12.58
CA GLU A 612 -30.34 20.32 13.34
C GLU A 612 -31.34 20.84 14.40
N SER A 613 -32.52 20.23 14.56
CA SER A 613 -33.54 20.61 15.56
C SER A 613 -33.05 20.54 17.02
N ASN A 614 -31.96 19.80 17.28
CA ASN A 614 -31.45 19.53 18.60
C ASN A 614 -29.92 19.43 18.65
N ILE A 615 -29.36 19.69 19.83
CA ILE A 615 -27.92 19.81 20.05
C ILE A 615 -27.11 18.52 19.83
N VAL A 616 -27.75 17.35 19.77
CA VAL A 616 -27.08 16.05 19.57
C VAL A 616 -27.16 15.57 18.12
N ARG A 617 -27.96 16.23 17.27
CA ARG A 617 -28.18 15.89 15.85
C ARG A 617 -28.76 14.50 15.59
N CYS A 618 -29.77 14.12 16.36
CA CYS A 618 -30.57 12.91 16.13
C CYS A 618 -31.98 13.33 15.65
N PRO A 619 -32.48 12.87 14.49
CA PRO A 619 -33.78 13.31 13.95
C PRO A 619 -34.98 12.86 14.79
N ASP A 620 -34.86 11.76 15.54
CA ASP A 620 -35.86 11.34 16.52
C ASP A 620 -35.73 12.15 17.83
N PRO A 621 -36.76 12.91 18.27
CA PRO A 621 -36.67 13.76 19.46
C PRO A 621 -36.59 12.99 20.80
N GLU A 622 -37.17 11.79 20.89
CA GLU A 622 -37.15 10.99 22.12
C GLU A 622 -35.75 10.40 22.35
N TYR A 623 -35.18 9.83 21.30
CA TYR A 623 -33.80 9.32 21.32
C TYR A 623 -32.79 10.46 21.41
N ALA A 624 -33.02 11.62 20.77
CA ALA A 624 -32.20 12.80 20.97
C ALA A 624 -32.10 13.19 22.46
N GLN A 625 -33.23 13.26 23.18
CA GLN A 625 -33.22 13.58 24.61
C GLN A 625 -32.49 12.50 25.44
N LYS A 626 -32.74 11.21 25.17
CA LYS A 626 -32.01 10.10 25.84
C LYS A 626 -30.49 10.19 25.62
N MET A 627 -30.05 10.51 24.40
CA MET A 627 -28.64 10.69 24.06
C MET A 627 -28.03 11.91 24.77
N ILE A 628 -28.72 13.06 24.80
CA ILE A 628 -28.30 14.26 25.53
C ILE A 628 -28.09 13.94 27.03
N ASP A 629 -29.04 13.26 27.66
CA ASP A 629 -28.97 12.88 29.07
C ASP A 629 -27.82 11.90 29.35
N ALA A 630 -27.53 10.99 28.41
CA ALA A 630 -26.39 10.08 28.51
C ALA A 630 -25.06 10.86 28.49
N ILE A 631 -24.90 11.83 27.58
CA ILE A 631 -23.69 12.67 27.50
C ILE A 631 -23.52 13.52 28.75
N ASP A 632 -24.60 14.14 29.25
CA ASP A 632 -24.52 14.99 30.45
C ASP A 632 -24.18 14.19 31.72
N LYS A 633 -24.75 12.99 31.90
CA LYS A 633 -24.39 12.09 33.01
C LYS A 633 -22.90 11.75 33.01
N VAL A 634 -22.29 11.61 31.83
CA VAL A 634 -20.86 11.29 31.66
C VAL A 634 -19.99 12.54 31.86
N ARG A 635 -20.38 13.68 31.26
CA ARG A 635 -19.72 14.98 31.38
C ARG A 635 -19.56 15.42 32.83
N VAL A 636 -20.61 15.31 33.65
CA VAL A 636 -20.58 15.71 35.08
C VAL A 636 -19.62 14.86 35.90
N ARG A 637 -19.33 13.61 35.48
CA ARG A 637 -18.35 12.71 36.10
C ARG A 637 -16.92 12.88 35.57
N GLY A 638 -16.67 13.93 34.75
CA GLY A 638 -15.36 14.22 34.17
C GLY A 638 -14.88 13.17 33.17
N ASP A 639 -15.80 12.48 32.52
CA ASP A 639 -15.53 11.33 31.63
C ASP A 639 -16.02 11.60 30.20
N SER A 640 -15.85 10.64 29.27
CA SER A 640 -16.33 10.76 27.89
C SER A 640 -17.00 9.49 27.36
N ILE A 641 -17.79 9.63 26.28
CA ILE A 641 -18.43 8.51 25.56
C ILE A 641 -18.30 8.67 24.04
N GLY A 642 -18.36 7.54 23.35
CA GLY A 642 -18.41 7.45 21.89
C GLY A 642 -19.83 7.18 21.37
N GLY A 643 -19.94 6.87 20.09
CA GLY A 643 -21.21 6.65 19.42
C GLY A 643 -21.05 6.42 17.92
N VAL A 644 -22.14 6.52 17.17
CA VAL A 644 -22.21 6.26 15.72
C VAL A 644 -22.92 7.41 15.02
N VAL A 645 -22.36 7.82 13.88
CA VAL A 645 -23.03 8.68 12.89
C VAL A 645 -23.52 7.79 11.75
N THR A 646 -24.81 7.86 11.40
CA THR A 646 -25.32 7.36 10.12
C THR A 646 -25.23 8.49 9.10
N CYS A 647 -24.82 8.18 7.88
CA CYS A 647 -24.84 9.10 6.75
C CYS A 647 -25.63 8.47 5.60
N ILE A 648 -26.39 9.30 4.89
CA ILE A 648 -27.13 8.95 3.68
C ILE A 648 -26.73 9.89 2.56
N ALA A 649 -26.66 9.37 1.34
CA ALA A 649 -26.50 10.14 0.10
C ALA A 649 -27.59 9.73 -0.90
N ARG A 650 -28.50 10.67 -1.20
CA ARG A 650 -29.61 10.53 -2.15
C ARG A 650 -29.22 11.07 -3.52
N ASN A 651 -29.92 10.62 -4.56
CA ASN A 651 -29.76 11.06 -5.95
C ASN A 651 -28.32 10.90 -6.48
N VAL A 652 -27.57 9.91 -5.99
CA VAL A 652 -26.22 9.62 -6.47
C VAL A 652 -26.33 9.01 -7.88
N PRO A 653 -25.71 9.60 -8.93
CA PRO A 653 -25.77 9.04 -10.27
C PRO A 653 -25.34 7.57 -10.31
N ARG A 654 -26.01 6.78 -11.15
CA ARG A 654 -25.65 5.38 -11.42
C ARG A 654 -24.27 5.34 -12.11
N GLY A 655 -23.39 4.41 -11.71
CA GLY A 655 -22.08 4.21 -12.37
C GLY A 655 -20.87 4.93 -11.74
N ILE A 656 -20.99 5.55 -10.57
CA ILE A 656 -19.88 6.21 -9.85
C ILE A 656 -19.11 5.17 -9.02
N GLY A 657 -17.77 5.16 -9.14
CA GLY A 657 -16.88 4.24 -8.44
C GLY A 657 -16.02 3.41 -9.40
N SER A 658 -15.06 2.67 -8.87
CA SER A 658 -14.21 1.73 -9.64
C SER A 658 -14.48 0.26 -9.24
N PRO A 659 -14.23 -0.74 -10.11
CA PRO A 659 -14.59 -2.13 -9.81
C PRO A 659 -13.64 -2.90 -8.87
N VAL A 660 -12.40 -2.45 -8.65
CA VAL A 660 -11.34 -3.27 -7.99
C VAL A 660 -10.76 -2.64 -6.72
N PHE A 661 -9.82 -1.69 -6.84
CA PHE A 661 -9.11 -1.12 -5.69
C PHE A 661 -9.81 0.13 -5.16
N ASP A 662 -10.14 1.06 -6.06
CA ASP A 662 -10.80 2.34 -5.75
C ASP A 662 -12.33 2.21 -5.80
N LYS A 663 -12.87 1.13 -5.22
CA LYS A 663 -14.32 0.94 -5.10
C LYS A 663 -14.94 2.08 -4.29
N LEU A 664 -16.17 2.47 -4.63
CA LEU A 664 -16.84 3.58 -3.94
C LEU A 664 -16.97 3.31 -2.44
N GLU A 665 -17.32 2.07 -2.06
CA GLU A 665 -17.36 1.61 -0.66
C GLU A 665 -15.99 1.70 0.04
N ALA A 666 -14.89 1.43 -0.68
CA ALA A 666 -13.53 1.43 -0.13
C ALA A 666 -12.99 2.85 0.04
N GLU A 667 -13.23 3.75 -0.92
CA GLU A 667 -12.87 5.17 -0.78
C GLU A 667 -13.72 5.87 0.28
N LEU A 668 -15.01 5.52 0.41
CA LEU A 668 -15.84 5.95 1.55
C LEU A 668 -15.26 5.44 2.88
N ALA A 669 -14.93 4.14 2.99
CA ALA A 669 -14.34 3.57 4.20
C ALA A 669 -13.02 4.27 4.59
N LYS A 670 -12.11 4.45 3.64
CA LYS A 670 -10.84 5.20 3.79
C LYS A 670 -11.08 6.63 4.23
N ALA A 671 -12.03 7.33 3.62
CA ALA A 671 -12.39 8.70 3.97
C ALA A 671 -12.90 8.80 5.41
N MET A 672 -13.80 7.90 5.83
CA MET A 672 -14.36 7.90 7.18
C MET A 672 -13.36 7.45 8.24
N LEU A 673 -12.57 6.41 7.98
CA LEU A 673 -11.53 5.92 8.90
C LEU A 673 -10.34 6.88 9.02
N SER A 674 -10.19 7.83 8.09
CA SER A 674 -9.23 8.94 8.22
C SER A 674 -9.70 10.06 9.16
N LEU A 675 -10.95 10.03 9.65
CA LEU A 675 -11.47 11.03 10.58
C LEU A 675 -10.93 10.80 12.01
N PRO A 676 -10.63 11.87 12.76
CA PRO A 676 -10.22 11.76 14.16
C PRO A 676 -11.23 10.98 15.01
N ALA A 677 -10.71 10.08 15.85
CA ALA A 677 -11.47 9.20 16.74
C ALA A 677 -12.41 8.17 16.06
N SER A 678 -12.47 8.08 14.74
CA SER A 678 -13.17 6.98 14.06
C SER A 678 -12.49 5.63 14.35
N LYS A 679 -13.28 4.55 14.36
CA LYS A 679 -12.84 3.18 14.65
C LYS A 679 -13.56 2.07 13.87
N GLY A 680 -14.65 2.37 13.20
CA GLY A 680 -15.38 1.42 12.37
C GLY A 680 -16.16 2.12 11.27
N PHE A 681 -16.36 1.42 10.17
CA PHE A 681 -17.16 1.83 9.03
C PHE A 681 -17.96 0.62 8.56
N GLU A 682 -19.25 0.82 8.31
CA GLU A 682 -20.21 -0.19 7.85
C GLU A 682 -21.04 0.45 6.74
N ILE A 683 -21.18 -0.22 5.58
CA ILE A 683 -22.04 0.23 4.48
C ILE A 683 -23.20 -0.75 4.31
N GLY A 684 -24.39 -0.23 3.96
CA GLY A 684 -25.60 -1.05 3.88
C GLY A 684 -25.92 -1.75 5.21
N SER A 685 -26.24 -3.04 5.14
CA SER A 685 -26.42 -3.93 6.29
C SER A 685 -25.18 -4.09 7.19
N GLY A 686 -23.99 -3.67 6.75
CA GLY A 686 -22.76 -3.73 7.55
C GLY A 686 -22.44 -5.14 8.05
N PHE A 687 -21.99 -5.25 9.30
CA PHE A 687 -21.71 -6.55 9.93
C PHE A 687 -22.99 -7.39 10.14
N ALA A 688 -24.18 -6.79 10.30
CA ALA A 688 -25.43 -7.57 10.38
C ALA A 688 -25.71 -8.32 9.06
N GLY A 689 -25.14 -7.86 7.94
CA GLY A 689 -25.11 -8.60 6.68
C GLY A 689 -24.55 -10.03 6.79
N THR A 690 -23.68 -10.32 7.76
CA THR A 690 -23.08 -11.65 7.92
C THR A 690 -23.97 -12.67 8.60
N ASP A 691 -25.11 -12.26 9.17
CA ASP A 691 -26.08 -13.15 9.81
C ASP A 691 -27.13 -13.70 8.83
N TYR A 692 -27.21 -13.16 7.61
CA TYR A 692 -28.18 -13.53 6.58
C TYR A 692 -27.65 -14.59 5.60
N THR A 693 -28.54 -15.42 5.06
CA THR A 693 -28.26 -16.21 3.85
C THR A 693 -28.30 -15.33 2.60
N GLY A 694 -27.66 -15.76 1.50
CA GLY A 694 -27.68 -14.99 0.25
C GLY A 694 -29.10 -14.71 -0.29
N SER A 695 -30.05 -15.62 -0.08
CA SER A 695 -31.46 -15.40 -0.45
C SER A 695 -32.20 -14.38 0.42
N GLU A 696 -31.69 -14.07 1.62
CA GLU A 696 -32.24 -13.04 2.50
C GLU A 696 -31.52 -11.69 2.35
N HIS A 697 -30.30 -11.70 1.78
CA HIS A 697 -29.44 -10.53 1.65
C HIS A 697 -29.42 -9.90 0.24
N ASN A 698 -29.69 -10.69 -0.81
CA ASN A 698 -29.66 -10.20 -2.19
C ASN A 698 -30.73 -9.13 -2.45
N ASP A 699 -30.30 -7.94 -2.89
CA ASP A 699 -31.18 -6.94 -3.49
C ASP A 699 -31.73 -7.48 -4.84
N GLU A 700 -33.04 -7.74 -4.93
CA GLU A 700 -33.67 -8.17 -6.19
C GLU A 700 -33.70 -7.02 -7.22
N PHE A 701 -33.37 -7.32 -8.47
CA PHE A 701 -33.44 -6.35 -9.57
C PHE A 701 -34.86 -6.31 -10.14
N TYR A 702 -35.49 -5.13 -10.10
CA TYR A 702 -36.70 -4.83 -10.86
C TYR A 702 -36.31 -4.18 -12.21
N MET A 703 -37.26 -3.96 -13.13
CA MET A 703 -36.97 -3.32 -14.43
C MET A 703 -36.61 -1.83 -14.30
N ASP A 704 -36.70 -1.33 -13.08
CA ASP A 704 -36.68 0.06 -12.61
C ASP A 704 -35.34 0.38 -11.87
N GLU A 705 -34.76 -0.63 -11.21
CA GLU A 705 -33.75 -0.53 -10.15
C GLU A 705 -32.57 -1.49 -10.36
N ALA A 706 -31.41 -1.15 -9.80
CA ALA A 706 -30.17 -1.91 -9.98
C ALA A 706 -29.53 -2.30 -8.64
N GLY A 707 -28.88 -3.46 -8.59
CA GLY A 707 -28.18 -3.99 -7.41
C GLY A 707 -26.70 -3.60 -7.29
N ASN A 708 -26.09 -4.04 -6.18
CA ASN A 708 -24.80 -3.55 -5.68
C ASN A 708 -23.55 -4.25 -6.25
N GLY A 709 -22.45 -3.49 -6.42
CA GLY A 709 -21.20 -4.02 -7.00
C GLY A 709 -19.91 -3.20 -6.77
N GLY A 710 -19.85 -2.38 -5.71
CA GLY A 710 -18.72 -1.44 -5.47
C GLY A 710 -18.75 -0.16 -6.34
N ILE A 711 -19.79 -0.05 -7.17
CA ILE A 711 -20.16 1.09 -8.02
C ILE A 711 -21.59 1.47 -7.62
N SER A 712 -21.95 2.76 -7.66
CA SER A 712 -23.31 3.22 -7.35
C SER A 712 -24.34 2.68 -8.35
N ASN A 713 -25.45 2.19 -7.81
CA ASN A 713 -26.59 1.65 -8.54
C ASN A 713 -27.73 2.65 -8.77
N GLY A 714 -27.73 3.77 -8.03
CA GLY A 714 -28.75 4.82 -8.07
C GLY A 714 -29.57 4.93 -6.79
N GLU A 715 -29.51 3.90 -5.94
CA GLU A 715 -30.20 3.86 -4.67
C GLU A 715 -29.52 4.74 -3.61
N ILE A 716 -30.19 4.93 -2.47
CA ILE A 716 -29.62 5.67 -1.35
C ILE A 716 -28.38 4.94 -0.83
N ILE A 717 -27.22 5.56 -0.98
CA ILE A 717 -25.99 5.08 -0.34
C ILE A 717 -26.09 5.45 1.14
N TYR A 718 -26.16 4.45 2.02
CA TYR A 718 -26.15 4.66 3.46
C TYR A 718 -25.03 3.89 4.16
N PHE A 719 -24.44 4.50 5.17
CA PHE A 719 -23.34 3.91 5.94
C PHE A 719 -23.30 4.45 7.38
N LYS A 720 -22.68 3.68 8.28
CA LYS A 720 -22.52 3.97 9.71
C LYS A 720 -21.02 4.14 10.02
N VAL A 721 -20.67 5.18 10.78
CA VAL A 721 -19.29 5.49 11.20
C VAL A 721 -19.21 5.49 12.72
N ALA A 722 -18.41 4.58 13.29
CA ALA A 722 -18.24 4.44 14.73
C ALA A 722 -17.09 5.31 15.25
N PHE A 723 -17.34 6.10 16.30
CA PHE A 723 -16.37 6.96 16.96
C PHE A 723 -16.14 6.52 18.41
N LYS A 724 -14.86 6.41 18.81
CA LYS A 724 -14.47 6.10 20.19
C LYS A 724 -14.73 7.30 21.14
N PRO A 725 -14.80 7.07 22.47
CA PRO A 725 -14.79 8.14 23.46
C PRO A 725 -13.58 9.07 23.32
N THR A 726 -13.76 10.34 23.68
CA THR A 726 -12.67 11.33 23.74
C THR A 726 -11.59 10.85 24.70
N ALA A 727 -10.40 10.58 24.18
CA ALA A 727 -9.30 9.98 24.94
C ALA A 727 -8.88 10.80 26.17
N THR A 728 -8.96 12.13 26.08
CA THR A 728 -8.61 13.06 27.16
C THR A 728 -9.82 13.38 28.02
N ILE A 729 -9.77 12.97 29.29
CA ILE A 729 -10.84 13.09 30.28
C ILE A 729 -10.31 13.72 31.57
N GLY A 730 -11.20 14.22 32.43
CA GLY A 730 -10.86 14.88 33.71
C GLY A 730 -10.52 13.93 34.86
N LYS A 731 -10.34 12.63 34.58
CA LYS A 731 -9.90 11.61 35.53
C LYS A 731 -8.38 11.39 35.43
N LYS A 732 -7.76 10.93 36.52
CA LYS A 732 -6.38 10.43 36.47
C LYS A 732 -6.30 9.22 35.52
N GLN A 733 -5.22 9.15 34.75
CA GLN A 733 -4.89 8.01 33.90
C GLN A 733 -3.41 7.65 34.09
N HIS A 734 -3.09 6.35 34.14
CA HIS A 734 -1.71 5.88 34.09
C HIS A 734 -1.20 5.91 32.64
N THR A 735 0.05 6.34 32.47
CA THR A 735 0.72 6.44 31.17
C THR A 735 2.24 6.51 31.36
N VAL A 736 3.00 6.73 30.29
CA VAL A 736 4.47 6.85 30.35
C VAL A 736 4.95 8.22 29.84
N SER A 737 6.12 8.64 30.34
CA SER A 737 6.85 9.83 29.89
C SER A 737 7.59 9.57 28.58
N ARG A 738 8.27 10.60 28.06
CA ARG A 738 9.20 10.44 26.93
C ARG A 738 10.44 9.65 27.32
N GLU A 739 10.79 9.75 28.60
CA GLU A 739 11.91 9.11 29.28
C GLU A 739 11.61 7.63 29.65
N HIS A 740 10.43 7.12 29.27
CA HIS A 740 9.93 5.75 29.57
C HIS A 740 9.67 5.49 31.07
N GLU A 741 9.39 6.54 31.84
CA GLU A 741 8.99 6.44 33.24
C GLU A 741 7.46 6.36 33.36
N ASP A 742 6.94 5.57 34.32
CA ASP A 742 5.50 5.54 34.63
C ASP A 742 5.04 6.85 35.30
N VAL A 743 3.94 7.42 34.79
CA VAL A 743 3.39 8.70 35.25
C VAL A 743 1.86 8.65 35.38
N GLU A 744 1.33 9.33 36.39
CA GLU A 744 -0.10 9.67 36.42
C GLU A 744 -0.35 10.99 35.69
N LEU A 745 -1.13 10.94 34.60
CA LEU A 745 -1.63 12.13 33.92
C LEU A 745 -3.03 12.49 34.42
N LEU A 746 -3.19 13.71 34.94
CA LEU A 746 -4.50 14.31 35.19
C LEU A 746 -4.72 15.42 34.16
N ALA A 747 -5.37 15.10 33.04
CA ALA A 747 -5.58 16.05 31.97
C ALA A 747 -6.60 17.15 32.36
N ARG A 748 -6.09 18.31 32.79
CA ARG A 748 -6.88 19.51 33.02
C ARG A 748 -7.13 20.21 31.69
N GLY A 749 -8.39 20.35 31.25
CA GLY A 749 -8.66 21.04 30.00
C GLY A 749 -10.11 20.99 29.50
N ARG A 750 -10.34 21.71 28.41
CA ARG A 750 -11.64 21.80 27.72
C ARG A 750 -11.71 20.74 26.61
N HIS A 751 -12.39 19.62 26.92
CA HIS A 751 -12.54 18.45 26.05
C HIS A 751 -14.01 18.17 25.73
N ASP A 752 -14.28 17.55 24.59
CA ASP A 752 -15.64 17.12 24.21
C ASP A 752 -16.02 15.89 25.05
N PRO A 753 -17.16 15.87 25.77
CA PRO A 753 -17.64 14.66 26.46
C PRO A 753 -18.18 13.61 25.48
N CYS A 754 -18.56 14.03 24.27
CA CYS A 754 -18.89 13.17 23.14
C CYS A 754 -18.53 13.94 21.84
N VAL A 755 -17.73 13.34 20.95
CA VAL A 755 -17.34 13.96 19.68
C VAL A 755 -18.41 13.87 18.59
N VAL A 756 -19.36 12.95 18.75
CA VAL A 756 -20.25 12.46 17.69
C VAL A 756 -21.15 13.56 17.09
N PRO A 757 -21.76 14.48 17.86
CA PRO A 757 -22.56 15.57 17.27
C PRO A 757 -21.74 16.50 16.37
N ARG A 758 -20.45 16.69 16.67
CA ARG A 758 -19.54 17.50 15.84
C ARG A 758 -18.96 16.72 14.67
N ALA A 759 -19.01 15.40 14.70
CA ALA A 759 -18.58 14.53 13.62
C ALA A 759 -19.58 14.51 12.45
N VAL A 760 -20.87 14.80 12.67
CA VAL A 760 -21.92 14.87 11.63
C VAL A 760 -21.49 15.66 10.38
N PRO A 761 -21.18 16.98 10.45
CA PRO A 761 -20.73 17.73 9.26
C PRO A 761 -19.37 17.26 8.72
N MET A 762 -18.54 16.61 9.54
CA MET A 762 -17.26 16.04 9.09
C MET A 762 -17.48 14.78 8.24
N VAL A 763 -18.46 13.93 8.59
CA VAL A 763 -18.84 12.72 7.85
C VAL A 763 -19.48 13.11 6.51
N GLU A 764 -20.45 14.02 6.51
CA GLU A 764 -21.06 14.54 5.26
C GLU A 764 -20.01 15.12 4.32
N SER A 765 -19.06 15.90 4.86
CA SER A 765 -17.99 16.52 4.08
C SER A 765 -17.07 15.48 3.44
N MET A 766 -16.65 14.45 4.19
CA MET A 766 -15.81 13.39 3.62
C MET A 766 -16.56 12.56 2.57
N ALA A 767 -17.87 12.34 2.73
CA ALA A 767 -18.70 11.67 1.73
C ALA A 767 -18.79 12.49 0.45
N ALA A 768 -19.01 13.81 0.57
CA ALA A 768 -19.04 14.74 -0.55
C ALA A 768 -17.71 14.79 -1.30
N LEU A 769 -16.57 14.76 -0.60
CA LEU A 769 -15.26 14.73 -1.24
C LEU A 769 -15.03 13.44 -2.05
N VAL A 770 -15.41 12.28 -1.53
CA VAL A 770 -15.33 11.01 -2.28
C VAL A 770 -16.25 11.04 -3.50
N LEU A 771 -17.52 11.42 -3.33
CA LEU A 771 -18.50 11.44 -4.41
C LEU A 771 -18.12 12.46 -5.50
N MET A 772 -17.54 13.61 -5.14
CA MET A 772 -17.06 14.60 -6.09
C MET A 772 -15.84 14.11 -6.88
N ASP A 773 -14.87 13.48 -6.21
CA ASP A 773 -13.68 12.91 -6.86
C ASP A 773 -14.04 11.79 -7.84
N GLN A 774 -14.93 10.88 -7.41
CA GLN A 774 -15.39 9.76 -8.24
C GLN A 774 -16.33 10.21 -9.36
N LEU A 775 -17.14 11.27 -9.17
CA LEU A 775 -17.92 11.87 -10.26
C LEU A 775 -17.01 12.51 -11.32
N MET A 776 -15.93 13.20 -10.92
CA MET A 776 -14.94 13.72 -11.86
C MET A 776 -14.23 12.60 -12.62
N ALA A 777 -13.86 11.52 -11.93
CA ALA A 777 -13.29 10.32 -12.57
C ALA A 777 -14.26 9.72 -13.60
N HIS A 778 -15.53 9.53 -13.23
CA HIS A 778 -16.57 9.01 -14.12
C HIS A 778 -16.73 9.88 -15.37
N ILE A 779 -16.89 11.20 -15.23
CA ILE A 779 -17.02 12.12 -16.37
C ILE A 779 -15.78 12.05 -17.26
N ALA A 780 -14.58 12.05 -16.68
CA ALA A 780 -13.33 12.00 -17.43
C ALA A 780 -13.12 10.66 -18.18
N GLN A 781 -13.60 9.55 -17.65
CA GLN A 781 -13.42 8.21 -18.25
C GLN A 781 -14.57 7.82 -19.19
N CYS A 782 -15.81 8.15 -18.83
CA CYS A 782 -17.03 7.62 -19.45
C CYS A 782 -17.81 8.65 -20.28
N GLU A 783 -17.71 9.96 -19.96
CA GLU A 783 -18.39 11.05 -20.70
C GLU A 783 -17.46 11.79 -21.68
N MET A 784 -16.21 11.35 -21.86
CA MET A 784 -15.25 11.96 -22.82
C MET A 784 -15.71 11.86 -24.29
N PHE A 785 -16.53 10.86 -24.61
CA PHE A 785 -17.13 10.66 -25.94
C PHE A 785 -18.65 10.55 -25.82
N PRO A 786 -19.42 10.89 -26.88
CA PRO A 786 -20.88 10.79 -26.84
C PRO A 786 -21.35 9.36 -26.54
N LEU A 787 -22.14 9.19 -25.48
CA LEU A 787 -22.77 7.92 -25.14
C LEU A 787 -23.92 7.63 -26.12
N ASN A 788 -23.87 6.47 -26.78
CA ASN A 788 -25.02 5.96 -27.52
C ASN A 788 -26.04 5.40 -26.50
N LEU A 789 -27.08 6.19 -26.23
CA LEU A 789 -28.13 5.85 -25.24
C LEU A 789 -28.97 4.63 -25.64
N ALA A 790 -28.93 4.18 -26.90
CA ALA A 790 -29.73 3.04 -27.36
C ALA A 790 -29.05 1.69 -27.12
N LEU A 791 -27.73 1.62 -27.27
CA LEU A 791 -26.93 0.40 -27.18
C LEU A 791 -25.49 0.72 -26.76
N GLN A 792 -24.90 -0.13 -25.92
CA GLN A 792 -23.45 -0.16 -25.67
C GLN A 792 -22.67 -0.72 -26.88
N GLU A 793 -22.86 -0.14 -28.07
CA GLU A 793 -22.08 -0.51 -29.24
C GLU A 793 -20.65 0.08 -29.16
N PRO A 794 -19.65 -0.61 -29.74
CA PRO A 794 -18.31 -0.05 -29.87
C PRO A 794 -18.33 1.28 -30.61
N VAL A 795 -17.37 2.17 -30.32
CA VAL A 795 -17.16 3.40 -31.09
C VAL A 795 -16.85 3.01 -32.54
N GLY A 796 -17.86 3.09 -33.41
CA GLY A 796 -17.74 2.77 -34.82
C GLY A 796 -16.68 3.67 -35.48
N SER A 797 -15.89 3.07 -36.38
CA SER A 797 -14.84 3.79 -37.12
C SER A 797 -15.40 5.07 -37.73
N ALA A 798 -14.77 6.21 -37.41
CA ALA A 798 -15.31 7.54 -37.67
C ALA A 798 -15.83 7.73 -39.11
N SER A 799 -17.14 7.91 -39.24
CA SER A 799 -17.78 8.56 -40.38
C SER A 799 -18.64 9.71 -39.86
N SER A 800 -18.43 10.91 -40.43
CA SER A 800 -19.07 12.19 -40.05
C SER A 800 -18.92 12.61 -38.57
N VAL A 801 -17.75 13.16 -38.24
CA VAL A 801 -17.68 14.23 -37.23
C VAL A 801 -18.33 15.49 -37.87
N PRO A 802 -19.37 16.10 -37.29
CA PRO A 802 -19.80 17.43 -37.69
C PRO A 802 -18.70 18.42 -37.27
N ALA A 803 -18.18 19.20 -38.21
CA ALA A 803 -17.15 20.18 -37.91
C ALA A 803 -17.65 21.20 -36.89
N PHE A 804 -16.83 21.52 -35.89
CA PHE A 804 -17.03 22.71 -35.06
C PHE A 804 -16.91 23.96 -35.93
N ALA A 805 -18.05 24.51 -36.35
CA ALA A 805 -18.14 25.87 -36.86
C ALA A 805 -18.38 26.83 -35.68
N PRO A 806 -17.50 27.82 -35.43
CA PRO A 806 -17.79 28.88 -34.48
C PRO A 806 -18.60 29.98 -35.17
N ASP A 807 -19.92 29.96 -35.02
CA ASP A 807 -20.73 31.12 -35.40
C ASP A 807 -20.53 32.25 -34.39
N LEU A 808 -19.79 33.26 -34.82
CA LEU A 808 -19.75 34.60 -34.23
C LEU A 808 -20.73 35.50 -34.98
N SER A 809 -21.90 35.73 -34.40
CA SER A 809 -22.84 36.80 -34.77
C SER A 809 -23.59 37.33 -33.55
#